data_AF-A0A493TN87-F1
#
_entry.id   AF-A0A493TN87-F1
#
_cell.length_a   1.000
_cell.length_b   1.000
_cell.length_c   1.000
_cell.angle_alpha   90.00
_cell.angle_beta   90.00
_cell.angle_gamma   90.00
#
_symmetry.space_group_name_H-M   'P 1'
#
loop_
_entity.id
_entity.type
_entity.pdbx_description
1 polymer ?
#
loop_
_entity_poly.entity_id
_entity_poly.type
_entity_poly.pdbx_seq_one_letter_code
_entity_poly.pdbx_strand_id
1 'polypeptide(L)'
;MSLLTTSSYVMLCVGKEEILNCTGFLGYDMQEDASLYWLINETFPEKCSDIPKNDPSICEEELKKLHLGNKFYVTRLLRIKKVRDEDLHHNFTCKLQADEAMKIKIVKLKKENARDLPVHLFTTGMILAVLLPCVLIAMIVVCVMFRVDIVLLYRNICRRDDTAGDGKEYDAFVSYLKDCASTSEEEREFALKILPMILEENFGYKLCIFERDVSPGGESKMILKENVSECQPKLIKKIMLTFCWILALFVTGAEVREINLPGCFHAKPQLWYRTISDEEFVLRCALPAEDATNIYKNSPVKQHEVKWFWRQKDKEHLEAVRESTNPALQGDALWFKPVRDNASGIYICMIREKIPCLKIVLEVQTKKEAKCSGYDTNTLYLLAGNGNSISCPGTKCYSHIRKPDVKWYKDGHRVKHRENRKSLKLKHNEIYLNPTYVEDAGIYVCDYTLFDNTTKWTMRTAVTVEVIARNTIHPPNILYPSGVVFLEAELGKPLKLECPVQFGFERGSIRSVTWKRNNKENIDEKLNQKTSVYAKGLKGHILLHVAKLEEVSEMDFRSNFTCFAQNSVGNATAVIQLKRKRRVFLLYILCSAISILFAFLSCTIFIYQHWIEIVLMYRSYLVHNETTGDGKEFDAFVSYAKSDSSESDSAFISEEKFALELLPDVLENNYGYKLCILERDILPGGAYTDEVVTAIRQSRRIIIILSPAYVSGPSIFELQAAVNCALEDKKIKLVLIKFQAFQESETLPPVVKKALRILPTITWKPSASSAPNKKFWKYLCYHMPVNTTKVLGECSLKGFFQRLFSLVHR
;
A
#
# COMPACT_ATOMS: atom_id res chain seq x y z
N MET A 1 -23.44 -40.96 -21.09
CA MET A 1 -22.31 -41.03 -20.13
C MET A 1 -21.75 -39.64 -19.79
N SER A 2 -21.60 -39.29 -18.50
CA SER A 2 -21.03 -38.00 -18.05
C SER A 2 -20.35 -38.08 -16.68
N LEU A 3 -19.28 -37.31 -16.46
CA LEU A 3 -18.63 -37.14 -15.16
C LEU A 3 -19.32 -36.06 -14.31
N LEU A 4 -19.71 -36.39 -13.09
CA LEU A 4 -20.47 -35.57 -12.12
C LEU A 4 -19.62 -35.01 -10.96
N THR A 5 -18.29 -35.03 -11.09
CA THR A 5 -17.33 -34.44 -10.14
C THR A 5 -17.72 -33.00 -9.76
N THR A 6 -17.76 -32.70 -8.46
CA THR A 6 -18.44 -31.53 -7.88
C THR A 6 -17.77 -30.17 -8.15
N SER A 7 -16.48 -30.13 -8.51
CA SER A 7 -15.79 -28.87 -8.86
C SER A 7 -14.50 -29.10 -9.65
N SER A 8 -14.07 -28.12 -10.44
CA SER A 8 -12.73 -28.10 -11.07
C SER A 8 -11.62 -27.70 -10.07
N TYR A 9 -12.02 -27.06 -8.96
CA TYR A 9 -11.12 -26.63 -7.89
C TYR A 9 -11.70 -27.03 -6.53
N VAL A 10 -10.90 -27.63 -5.67
CA VAL A 10 -11.30 -27.95 -4.29
C VAL A 10 -10.48 -27.10 -3.33
N MET A 11 -11.15 -26.31 -2.48
CA MET A 11 -10.52 -25.46 -1.47
C MET A 11 -10.22 -26.30 -0.23
N LEU A 12 -8.95 -26.31 0.22
CA LEU A 12 -8.48 -27.26 1.24
C LEU A 12 -7.49 -26.60 2.21
N CYS A 13 -7.45 -27.11 3.44
CA CYS A 13 -6.48 -26.73 4.46
C CYS A 13 -5.25 -27.66 4.43
N VAL A 14 -4.06 -27.09 4.34
CA VAL A 14 -2.79 -27.87 4.38
C VAL A 14 -2.68 -28.59 5.73
N GLY A 15 -2.34 -29.88 5.70
CA GLY A 15 -2.18 -30.72 6.90
C GLY A 15 -3.42 -31.47 7.38
N LYS A 16 -4.58 -31.33 6.73
CA LYS A 16 -5.80 -32.13 7.00
C LYS A 16 -5.97 -33.30 6.02
N GLU A 17 -6.77 -34.29 6.43
CA GLU A 17 -7.24 -35.39 5.56
C GLU A 17 -8.36 -34.89 4.66
N GLU A 18 -8.28 -35.22 3.38
CA GLU A 18 -9.20 -34.76 2.34
C GLU A 18 -9.59 -35.89 1.39
N ILE A 19 -10.85 -35.90 0.95
CA ILE A 19 -11.40 -36.96 0.10
C ILE A 19 -11.96 -36.36 -1.18
N LEU A 20 -11.38 -36.71 -2.32
CA LEU A 20 -11.86 -36.33 -3.64
C LEU A 20 -12.82 -37.40 -4.16
N ASN A 21 -14.04 -36.99 -4.51
CA ASN A 21 -15.05 -37.88 -5.05
C ASN A 21 -15.18 -37.71 -6.57
N CYS A 22 -15.02 -38.81 -7.32
CA CYS A 22 -15.40 -38.86 -8.72
C CYS A 22 -16.58 -39.80 -8.96
N THR A 23 -17.63 -39.29 -9.61
CA THR A 23 -18.80 -40.09 -10.00
C THR A 23 -19.03 -39.97 -11.49
N GLY A 24 -19.15 -41.11 -12.17
CA GLY A 24 -19.56 -41.24 -13.57
C GLY A 24 -20.99 -41.74 -13.68
N PHE A 25 -21.80 -41.09 -14.51
CA PHE A 25 -23.12 -41.58 -14.91
C PHE A 25 -22.98 -42.40 -16.19
N LEU A 26 -23.37 -43.68 -16.16
CA LEU A 26 -23.22 -44.62 -17.28
C LEU A 26 -24.41 -44.58 -18.24
N GLY A 27 -25.63 -44.44 -17.73
CA GLY A 27 -26.83 -44.42 -18.56
C GLY A 27 -28.00 -45.13 -17.91
N TYR A 28 -28.91 -45.63 -18.74
CA TYR A 28 -30.11 -46.37 -18.33
C TYR A 28 -29.98 -47.89 -18.53
N ASP A 29 -28.88 -48.34 -19.13
CA ASP A 29 -28.57 -49.75 -19.37
C ASP A 29 -27.17 -50.07 -18.81
N MET A 30 -26.97 -51.28 -18.30
CA MET A 30 -25.74 -51.64 -17.57
C MET A 30 -24.62 -51.99 -18.56
N GLN A 31 -23.70 -51.06 -18.76
CA GLN A 31 -22.49 -51.29 -19.55
C GLN A 31 -21.46 -52.03 -18.67
N GLU A 32 -21.20 -53.31 -18.96
CA GLU A 32 -20.31 -54.16 -18.15
C GLU A 32 -18.84 -53.69 -18.18
N ASP A 33 -18.42 -53.02 -19.24
CA ASP A 33 -17.03 -52.61 -19.51
C ASP A 33 -16.66 -51.19 -19.05
N ALA A 34 -17.51 -50.54 -18.25
CA ALA A 34 -17.23 -49.17 -17.79
C ALA A 34 -16.19 -49.13 -16.65
N SER A 35 -15.07 -48.45 -16.89
CA SER A 35 -13.99 -48.22 -15.92
C SER A 35 -13.89 -46.76 -15.49
N LEU A 36 -13.72 -46.53 -14.19
CA LEU A 36 -13.51 -45.22 -13.58
C LEU A 36 -12.28 -45.28 -12.66
N TYR A 37 -11.33 -44.38 -12.88
CA TYR A 37 -10.07 -44.32 -12.14
C TYR A 37 -9.49 -42.91 -12.06
N TRP A 38 -8.64 -42.70 -11.06
CA TRP A 38 -7.86 -41.49 -10.85
C TRP A 38 -6.43 -41.61 -11.40
N LEU A 39 -5.88 -40.47 -11.83
CA LEU A 39 -4.49 -40.30 -12.21
C LEU A 39 -3.93 -39.05 -11.52
N ILE A 40 -2.74 -39.16 -10.94
CA ILE A 40 -2.00 -38.04 -10.35
C ILE A 40 -0.80 -37.79 -11.26
N ASN A 41 -0.76 -36.64 -11.94
CA ASN A 41 0.27 -36.33 -12.96
C ASN A 41 0.49 -37.48 -13.97
N GLU A 42 -0.60 -38.09 -14.46
CA GLU A 42 -0.61 -39.24 -15.39
C GLU A 42 -0.10 -40.59 -14.82
N THR A 43 0.10 -40.69 -13.50
CA THR A 43 0.41 -41.97 -12.81
C THR A 43 -0.78 -42.49 -11.99
N PHE A 44 -0.91 -43.81 -11.87
CA PHE A 44 -1.98 -44.43 -11.05
C PHE A 44 -1.65 -44.36 -9.56
N PRO A 45 -2.58 -43.91 -8.70
CA PRO A 45 -2.41 -43.93 -7.25
C PRO A 45 -2.45 -45.36 -6.69
N GLU A 46 -1.81 -45.56 -5.54
CA GLU A 46 -1.85 -46.85 -4.81
C GLU A 46 -3.26 -47.13 -4.24
N LYS A 47 -3.60 -48.41 -4.06
CA LYS A 47 -4.89 -48.82 -3.48
C LYS A 47 -4.84 -48.75 -1.96
N CYS A 48 -5.91 -48.30 -1.32
CA CYS A 48 -5.99 -48.22 0.15
C CYS A 48 -6.06 -49.60 0.87
N SER A 49 -5.93 -50.73 0.16
CA SER A 49 -6.20 -52.09 0.69
C SER A 49 -4.95 -52.95 0.95
N ASP A 50 -3.74 -52.45 0.73
CA ASP A 50 -2.50 -53.22 0.91
C ASP A 50 -1.77 -52.86 2.23
N ILE A 51 -2.02 -53.65 3.28
CA ILE A 51 -1.26 -53.91 4.53
C ILE A 51 -0.69 -52.70 5.35
N PRO A 52 -0.88 -52.64 6.69
CA PRO A 52 -0.84 -51.40 7.49
C PRO A 52 0.56 -50.81 7.80
N LYS A 53 1.65 -51.32 7.24
CA LYS A 53 3.01 -50.93 7.68
C LYS A 53 3.61 -49.75 6.94
N ASN A 54 3.02 -49.30 5.83
CA ASN A 54 3.40 -48.04 5.20
C ASN A 54 2.25 -47.52 4.33
N ASP A 55 1.20 -47.01 4.96
CA ASP A 55 0.05 -46.45 4.22
C ASP A 55 0.50 -45.24 3.37
N PRO A 56 0.26 -45.24 2.06
CA PRO A 56 0.62 -44.12 1.19
C PRO A 56 -0.11 -42.83 1.58
N SER A 57 0.53 -41.69 1.34
CA SER A 57 -0.04 -40.36 1.64
C SER A 57 -1.31 -40.05 0.84
N ILE A 58 -1.43 -40.63 -0.35
CA ILE A 58 -2.57 -40.53 -1.26
C ILE A 58 -2.91 -41.93 -1.77
N CYS A 59 -4.15 -42.39 -1.58
CA CYS A 59 -4.61 -43.70 -2.02
C CYS A 59 -6.00 -43.64 -2.64
N GLU A 60 -6.30 -44.59 -3.53
CA GLU A 60 -7.60 -44.73 -4.17
C GLU A 60 -8.40 -45.87 -3.53
N GLU A 61 -9.66 -45.60 -3.20
CA GLU A 61 -10.60 -46.61 -2.70
C GLU A 61 -11.19 -47.45 -3.84
N GLU A 62 -11.81 -48.58 -3.47
CA GLU A 62 -12.48 -49.46 -4.42
C GLU A 62 -13.63 -48.78 -5.15
N LEU A 63 -13.83 -49.19 -6.41
CA LEU A 63 -14.89 -48.71 -7.27
C LEU A 63 -16.26 -49.17 -6.73
N LYS A 64 -17.16 -48.21 -6.45
CA LYS A 64 -18.52 -48.49 -6.01
C LYS A 64 -19.51 -48.29 -7.17
N LYS A 65 -20.30 -49.31 -7.48
CA LYS A 65 -21.41 -49.23 -8.44
C LYS A 65 -22.69 -48.86 -7.68
N LEU A 66 -23.38 -47.80 -8.11
CA LEU A 66 -24.58 -47.25 -7.49
C LEU A 66 -25.75 -47.32 -8.47
N HIS A 67 -26.87 -47.91 -8.04
CA HIS A 67 -28.11 -47.99 -8.80
C HIS A 67 -29.17 -47.09 -8.14
N LEU A 68 -29.66 -46.09 -8.86
CA LEU A 68 -30.64 -45.12 -8.33
C LEU A 68 -31.82 -44.97 -9.31
N GLY A 69 -32.90 -45.71 -9.06
CA GLY A 69 -34.02 -45.82 -10.01
C GLY A 69 -33.60 -46.61 -11.25
N ASN A 70 -33.85 -46.11 -12.47
CA ASN A 70 -33.41 -46.74 -13.73
C ASN A 70 -32.04 -46.21 -14.22
N LYS A 71 -31.19 -45.72 -13.31
CA LYS A 71 -29.92 -45.04 -13.66
C LYS A 71 -28.73 -45.73 -12.99
N PHE A 72 -27.69 -45.98 -13.77
CA PHE A 72 -26.43 -46.57 -13.31
C PHE A 72 -25.34 -45.51 -13.12
N TYR A 73 -24.72 -45.52 -11.94
CA TYR A 73 -23.59 -44.68 -11.58
C TYR A 73 -22.40 -45.52 -11.13
N VAL A 74 -21.21 -45.04 -11.40
CA VAL A 74 -19.95 -45.55 -10.85
C VAL A 74 -19.29 -44.43 -10.07
N THR A 75 -18.81 -44.70 -8.87
CA THR A 75 -18.09 -43.71 -8.06
C THR A 75 -16.78 -44.31 -7.55
N ARG A 76 -15.75 -43.47 -7.50
CA ARG A 76 -14.44 -43.83 -6.96
C ARG A 76 -13.85 -42.66 -6.18
N LEU A 77 -13.43 -42.95 -4.96
CA LEU A 77 -12.93 -41.98 -4.00
C LEU A 77 -11.39 -42.01 -3.98
N LEU A 78 -10.77 -40.84 -3.98
CA LEU A 78 -9.35 -40.67 -3.75
C LEU A 78 -9.15 -40.00 -2.39
N ARG A 79 -8.44 -40.65 -1.49
CA ARG A 79 -8.19 -40.19 -0.13
C ARG A 79 -6.77 -39.67 -0.01
N ILE A 80 -6.64 -38.45 0.49
CA ILE A 80 -5.37 -37.79 0.78
C ILE A 80 -5.30 -37.65 2.31
N LYS A 81 -4.47 -38.45 2.99
CA LYS A 81 -4.41 -38.48 4.46
C LYS A 81 -3.91 -37.17 5.06
N LYS A 82 -2.95 -36.53 4.38
CA LYS A 82 -2.36 -35.27 4.82
C LYS A 82 -1.93 -34.46 3.60
N VAL A 83 -2.69 -33.41 3.28
CA VAL A 83 -2.38 -32.53 2.14
C VAL A 83 -1.08 -31.75 2.42
N ARG A 84 -0.07 -31.90 1.55
CA ARG A 84 1.19 -31.14 1.55
C ARG A 84 1.15 -30.00 0.54
N ASP A 85 2.04 -29.01 0.66
CA ASP A 85 2.10 -27.90 -0.29
C ASP A 85 2.51 -28.37 -1.72
N GLU A 86 3.26 -29.47 -1.83
CA GLU A 86 3.58 -30.11 -3.12
C GLU A 86 2.31 -30.64 -3.82
N ASP A 87 1.37 -31.20 -3.05
CA ASP A 87 0.13 -31.79 -3.58
C ASP A 87 -0.79 -30.73 -4.22
N LEU A 88 -0.63 -29.44 -3.88
CA LEU A 88 -1.34 -28.31 -4.51
C LEU A 88 -0.94 -28.09 -5.98
N HIS A 89 0.24 -28.56 -6.38
CA HIS A 89 0.78 -28.40 -7.73
C HIS A 89 0.50 -29.62 -8.62
N HIS A 90 -0.06 -30.69 -8.06
CA HIS A 90 -0.41 -31.90 -8.79
C HIS A 90 -1.77 -31.75 -9.49
N ASN A 91 -1.88 -32.34 -10.68
CA ASN A 91 -3.14 -32.44 -11.42
C ASN A 91 -3.81 -33.78 -11.10
N PHE A 92 -4.92 -33.74 -10.37
CA PHE A 92 -5.73 -34.93 -10.06
C PHE A 92 -6.75 -35.13 -11.17
N THR A 93 -6.56 -36.14 -12.01
CA THR A 93 -7.36 -36.37 -13.21
C THR A 93 -8.26 -37.59 -12.99
N CYS A 94 -9.57 -37.39 -13.05
CA CYS A 94 -10.52 -38.50 -13.10
C CYS A 94 -10.87 -38.84 -14.55
N LYS A 95 -10.70 -40.11 -14.93
CA LYS A 95 -11.03 -40.62 -16.27
C LYS A 95 -12.15 -41.67 -16.17
N LEU A 96 -13.18 -41.49 -16.98
CA LEU A 96 -14.27 -42.45 -17.18
C LEU A 96 -14.21 -42.96 -18.61
N GLN A 97 -14.10 -44.27 -18.76
CA GLN A 97 -13.99 -44.94 -20.04
C GLN A 97 -15.04 -46.05 -20.11
N ALA A 98 -15.93 -45.97 -21.10
CA ALA A 98 -16.83 -47.06 -21.46
C ALA A 98 -16.90 -47.11 -22.99
N ASP A 99 -16.74 -48.30 -23.55
CA ASP A 99 -16.60 -48.57 -24.98
C ASP A 99 -15.57 -47.63 -25.64
N GLU A 100 -15.97 -46.88 -26.67
CA GLU A 100 -15.15 -45.89 -27.39
C GLU A 100 -15.23 -44.46 -26.81
N ALA A 101 -16.06 -44.23 -25.79
CA ALA A 101 -16.30 -42.90 -25.25
C ALA A 101 -15.42 -42.63 -24.01
N MET A 102 -14.47 -41.70 -24.14
CA MET A 102 -13.65 -41.24 -23.02
C MET A 102 -14.13 -39.88 -22.50
N LYS A 103 -14.28 -39.76 -21.17
CA LYS A 103 -14.50 -38.48 -20.48
C LYS A 103 -13.40 -38.27 -19.44
N ILE A 104 -12.82 -37.07 -19.45
CA ILE A 104 -11.73 -36.68 -18.55
C ILE A 104 -12.17 -35.43 -17.79
N LYS A 105 -11.88 -35.38 -16.49
CA LYS A 105 -11.96 -34.13 -15.72
C LYS A 105 -10.76 -33.98 -14.80
N ILE A 106 -10.14 -32.80 -14.84
CA ILE A 106 -9.00 -32.44 -14.00
C ILE A 106 -9.53 -31.64 -12.80
N VAL A 107 -9.07 -32.02 -11.62
CA VAL A 107 -9.34 -31.39 -10.33
C VAL A 107 -8.02 -30.82 -9.81
N LYS A 108 -8.01 -29.52 -9.51
CA LYS A 108 -6.87 -28.84 -8.89
C LYS A 108 -7.18 -28.51 -7.44
N LEU A 109 -6.21 -28.72 -6.56
CA LEU A 109 -6.33 -28.31 -5.16
C LEU A 109 -5.93 -26.84 -5.03
N LYS A 110 -6.68 -26.08 -4.24
CA LYS A 110 -6.40 -24.68 -3.95
C LYS A 110 -6.40 -24.46 -2.45
N LYS A 111 -5.37 -23.78 -1.95
CA LYS A 111 -5.24 -23.49 -0.53
C LYS A 111 -6.39 -22.58 -0.08
N GLU A 112 -7.10 -22.99 0.96
CA GLU A 112 -8.06 -22.15 1.66
C GLU A 112 -7.30 -21.01 2.35
N ASN A 113 -7.62 -19.77 2.00
CA ASN A 113 -7.08 -18.60 2.68
C ASN A 113 -7.77 -18.45 4.04
N ALA A 114 -7.45 -19.33 4.99
CA ALA A 114 -7.55 -18.98 6.40
C ALA A 114 -6.57 -17.82 6.61
N ARG A 115 -7.07 -16.59 6.51
CA ARG A 115 -6.30 -15.40 6.85
C ARG A 115 -6.17 -15.31 8.36
N ASP A 116 -5.37 -16.20 8.92
CA ASP A 116 -4.49 -15.78 10.00
C ASP A 116 -3.58 -14.73 9.37
N LEU A 117 -3.73 -13.49 9.84
CA LEU A 117 -2.89 -12.36 9.45
C LEU A 117 -1.42 -12.83 9.49
N PRO A 118 -0.59 -12.58 8.45
CA PRO A 118 0.73 -13.19 8.35
C PRO A 118 1.50 -12.94 9.64
N VAL A 119 1.98 -14.01 10.27
CA VAL A 119 2.81 -13.93 11.49
C VAL A 119 3.91 -12.90 11.30
N HIS A 120 4.44 -12.74 10.09
CA HIS A 120 5.42 -11.72 9.74
C HIS A 120 4.91 -10.27 9.92
N LEU A 121 3.69 -9.91 9.54
CA LEU A 121 3.15 -8.56 9.74
C LEU A 121 2.83 -8.29 11.21
N PHE A 122 2.38 -9.31 11.93
CA PHE A 122 2.12 -9.22 13.36
C PHE A 122 3.42 -9.11 14.19
N THR A 123 4.41 -9.94 13.87
CA THR A 123 5.75 -9.89 14.48
C THR A 123 6.48 -8.61 14.09
N THR A 124 6.44 -8.17 12.83
CA THR A 124 7.09 -6.91 12.41
C THR A 124 6.44 -5.71 13.08
N GLY A 125 5.11 -5.67 13.21
CA GLY A 125 4.39 -4.61 13.92
C GLY A 125 4.70 -4.58 15.41
N MET A 126 4.77 -5.75 16.06
CA MET A 126 5.16 -5.90 17.46
C MET A 126 6.63 -5.52 17.71
N ILE A 127 7.52 -5.96 16.83
CA ILE A 127 8.95 -5.63 16.88
C ILE A 127 9.14 -4.12 16.70
N LEU A 128 8.44 -3.50 15.76
CA LEU A 128 8.53 -2.05 15.52
C LEU A 128 7.96 -1.24 16.69
N ALA A 129 6.83 -1.67 17.28
CA ALA A 129 6.21 -1.00 18.43
C ALA A 129 7.05 -1.07 19.71
N VAL A 130 7.89 -2.10 19.87
CA VAL A 130 8.83 -2.23 20.99
C VAL A 130 10.17 -1.57 20.67
N LEU A 131 10.68 -1.71 19.45
CA LEU A 131 11.95 -1.09 19.04
C LEU A 131 11.88 0.44 19.02
N LEU A 132 10.79 1.04 18.55
CA LEU A 132 10.69 2.51 18.46
C LEU A 132 10.89 3.20 19.83
N PRO A 133 10.18 2.82 20.92
CA PRO A 133 10.42 3.40 22.24
C PRO A 133 11.78 3.01 22.82
N CYS A 134 12.28 1.78 22.58
CA CYS A 134 13.63 1.40 23.01
C CYS A 134 14.73 2.24 22.34
N VAL A 135 14.60 2.52 21.04
CA VAL A 135 15.52 3.38 20.29
C VAL A 135 15.41 4.82 20.77
N LEU A 136 14.21 5.33 21.05
CA LEU A 136 14.03 6.68 21.61
C LEU A 136 14.69 6.81 22.99
N ILE A 137 14.51 5.82 23.87
CA ILE A 137 15.16 5.79 25.18
C ILE A 137 16.68 5.68 25.02
N ALA A 138 17.17 4.80 24.15
CA ALA A 138 18.60 4.69 23.86
C ALA A 138 19.18 5.99 23.29
N MET A 139 18.48 6.65 22.38
CA MET A 139 18.87 7.95 21.82
C MET A 139 18.90 9.04 22.89
N ILE A 140 17.93 9.07 23.82
CA ILE A 140 17.97 10.00 24.95
C ILE A 140 19.16 9.71 25.86
N VAL A 141 19.40 8.44 26.18
CA VAL A 141 20.55 8.02 27.01
C VAL A 141 21.87 8.39 26.33
N VAL A 142 22.01 8.14 25.02
CA VAL A 142 23.17 8.54 24.21
C VAL A 142 23.30 10.06 24.17
N CYS A 143 22.23 10.81 23.88
CA CYS A 143 22.26 12.27 23.86
C CYS A 143 22.65 12.88 25.22
N VAL A 144 22.29 12.23 26.34
CA VAL A 144 22.66 12.66 27.69
C VAL A 144 24.09 12.24 28.04
N MET A 145 24.51 11.02 27.69
CA MET A 145 25.88 10.54 27.91
C MET A 145 26.92 11.30 27.07
N PHE A 146 26.56 11.68 25.85
CA PHE A 146 27.41 12.39 24.89
C PHE A 146 27.07 13.87 24.76
N ARG A 147 26.43 14.46 25.79
CA ARG A 147 25.99 15.87 25.81
C ARG A 147 27.11 16.84 25.44
N VAL A 148 28.34 16.56 25.90
CA VAL A 148 29.52 17.41 25.62
C VAL A 148 29.97 17.23 24.18
N ASP A 149 30.03 16.00 23.66
CA ASP A 149 30.46 15.70 22.30
C ASP A 149 29.47 16.19 21.23
N ILE A 150 28.16 16.14 21.49
CA ILE A 150 27.12 16.69 20.59
C ILE A 150 27.17 18.22 20.58
N VAL A 151 27.43 18.85 21.73
CA VAL A 151 27.61 20.31 21.81
C VAL A 151 28.91 20.73 21.13
N LEU A 152 29.99 19.96 21.24
CA LEU A 152 31.25 20.18 20.49
C LEU A 152 31.06 19.97 18.98
N LEU A 153 30.30 18.96 18.56
CA LEU A 153 29.95 18.72 17.16
C LEU A 153 29.08 19.87 16.61
N TYR A 154 28.07 20.29 17.38
CA TYR A 154 27.22 21.43 17.03
C TYR A 154 28.03 22.73 16.97
N ARG A 155 28.99 22.95 17.87
CA ARG A 155 29.84 24.16 17.89
C ARG A 155 30.90 24.15 16.78
N ASN A 156 31.38 22.98 16.37
CA ASN A 156 32.24 22.83 15.18
C ASN A 156 31.46 23.04 13.86
N ILE A 157 30.19 22.62 13.82
CA ILE A 157 29.28 22.83 12.67
C ILE A 157 28.76 24.28 12.63
N CYS A 158 28.49 24.90 13.78
CA CYS A 158 27.94 26.26 13.93
C CYS A 158 29.02 27.28 14.29
N ARG A 159 30.24 27.17 13.76
CA ARG A 159 31.28 28.20 13.88
C ARG A 159 30.67 29.56 13.50
N ARG A 160 30.27 30.32 14.51
CA ARG A 160 29.65 31.63 14.40
C ARG A 160 30.72 32.57 14.93
N ASP A 161 31.39 33.24 14.01
CA ASP A 161 32.39 34.26 14.31
C ASP A 161 31.68 35.39 15.05
N ASP A 162 32.05 35.60 16.31
CA ASP A 162 31.53 36.70 17.15
C ASP A 162 31.98 38.09 16.62
N THR A 163 32.82 38.15 15.57
CA THR A 163 33.23 39.37 14.86
C THR A 163 32.26 39.78 13.73
N ALA A 164 31.31 38.92 13.34
CA ALA A 164 30.39 39.19 12.24
C ALA A 164 29.11 39.91 12.73
N GLY A 165 29.23 41.19 13.13
CA GLY A 165 28.04 42.03 13.33
C GLY A 165 28.16 43.27 14.20
N ASP A 166 29.35 43.64 14.70
CA ASP A 166 29.49 44.74 15.66
C ASP A 166 29.69 46.14 15.01
N GLY A 167 29.86 46.20 13.69
CA GLY A 167 30.03 47.45 12.94
C GLY A 167 31.35 48.18 13.22
N LYS A 168 32.31 47.53 13.89
CA LYS A 168 33.65 48.09 14.17
C LYS A 168 34.66 47.63 13.13
N GLU A 169 35.58 48.51 12.78
CA GLU A 169 36.57 48.24 11.72
C GLU A 169 37.77 47.42 12.23
N TYR A 170 38.02 47.45 13.55
CA TYR A 170 39.13 46.77 14.22
C TYR A 170 38.66 46.05 15.49
N ASP A 171 39.19 44.86 15.74
CA ASP A 171 38.89 44.00 16.89
C ASP A 171 39.66 44.41 18.16
N ALA A 172 40.85 45.03 18.01
CA ALA A 172 41.64 45.55 19.13
C ALA A 172 42.52 46.76 18.73
N PHE A 173 42.81 47.64 19.70
CA PHE A 173 43.70 48.81 19.54
C PHE A 173 45.00 48.59 20.32
N VAL A 174 46.15 48.78 19.66
CA VAL A 174 47.48 48.53 20.24
C VAL A 174 48.23 49.86 20.41
N SER A 175 48.64 50.15 21.65
CA SER A 175 49.44 51.32 22.03
C SER A 175 50.67 50.87 22.81
N TYR A 176 51.83 51.48 22.54
CA TYR A 176 53.10 51.23 23.22
C TYR A 176 53.86 52.54 23.48
N LEU A 177 54.72 52.56 24.49
CA LEU A 177 55.40 53.77 24.96
C LEU A 177 56.60 54.12 24.05
N LYS A 178 56.69 55.37 23.58
CA LYS A 178 57.77 55.84 22.71
C LYS A 178 58.78 56.66 23.50
N ASP A 179 59.67 55.99 24.23
CA ASP A 179 60.77 56.67 24.93
C ASP A 179 62.03 56.74 24.06
N CYS A 180 62.63 57.94 23.99
CA CYS A 180 63.75 58.31 23.12
C CYS A 180 65.14 57.79 23.57
N ALA A 181 65.23 56.64 24.24
CA ALA A 181 66.53 56.07 24.63
C ALA A 181 66.56 54.53 24.54
N SER A 182 67.16 54.05 23.44
CA SER A 182 67.94 52.81 23.23
C SER A 182 67.50 51.42 23.75
N THR A 183 66.31 51.21 24.32
CA THR A 183 65.74 49.85 24.51
C THR A 183 64.39 49.63 23.82
N SER A 184 63.99 50.51 22.89
CA SER A 184 62.65 50.53 22.29
C SER A 184 62.50 49.87 20.91
N GLU A 185 63.53 49.19 20.37
CA GLU A 185 63.38 48.50 19.07
C GLU A 185 62.65 47.15 19.15
N GLU A 186 62.87 46.35 20.20
CA GLU A 186 62.24 45.02 20.31
C GLU A 186 60.72 45.11 20.56
N GLU A 187 60.28 46.03 21.42
CA GLU A 187 58.85 46.26 21.67
C GLU A 187 58.15 46.82 20.44
N ARG A 188 58.85 47.66 19.67
CA ARG A 188 58.36 48.22 18.41
C ARG A 188 58.28 47.15 17.31
N GLU A 189 59.27 46.27 17.20
CA GLU A 189 59.24 45.14 16.28
C GLU A 189 58.15 44.12 16.68
N PHE A 190 57.96 43.88 17.98
CA PHE A 190 56.88 43.05 18.47
C PHE A 190 55.51 43.65 18.10
N ALA A 191 55.28 44.93 18.41
CA ALA A 191 53.99 45.58 18.19
C ALA A 191 53.66 45.78 16.69
N LEU A 192 54.64 46.09 15.84
CA LEU A 192 54.41 46.39 14.41
C LEU A 192 54.54 45.20 13.47
N LYS A 193 55.31 44.17 13.83
CA LYS A 193 55.51 42.99 12.97
C LYS A 193 54.95 41.72 13.60
N ILE A 194 55.45 41.33 14.77
CA ILE A 194 55.16 39.99 15.32
C ILE A 194 53.68 39.87 15.70
N LEU A 195 53.15 40.90 16.35
CA LEU A 195 51.77 40.91 16.85
C LEU A 195 50.74 40.89 15.71
N PRO A 196 50.81 41.75 14.68
CA PRO A 196 49.91 41.64 13.52
C PRO A 196 50.16 40.38 12.68
N MET A 197 51.40 39.90 12.52
CA MET A 197 51.66 38.64 11.81
C MET A 197 50.99 37.44 12.50
N ILE A 198 50.98 37.39 13.83
CA ILE A 198 50.31 36.31 14.55
C ILE A 198 48.80 36.52 14.54
N LEU A 199 48.31 37.68 14.96
CA LEU A 199 46.89 37.87 15.21
C LEU A 199 46.06 38.14 13.95
N GLU A 200 46.59 38.89 12.98
CA GLU A 200 45.88 39.20 11.73
C GLU A 200 46.02 38.06 10.71
N GLU A 201 47.24 37.56 10.47
CA GLU A 201 47.44 36.52 9.44
C GLU A 201 47.07 35.11 9.92
N ASN A 202 47.44 34.70 11.15
CA ASN A 202 47.17 33.33 11.62
C ASN A 202 45.80 33.16 12.27
N PHE A 203 45.24 34.21 12.86
CA PHE A 203 43.99 34.15 13.62
C PHE A 203 42.85 35.01 13.06
N GLY A 204 43.10 35.83 12.04
CA GLY A 204 42.08 36.57 11.30
C GLY A 204 41.49 37.80 12.02
N TYR A 205 42.15 38.29 13.08
CA TYR A 205 41.76 39.52 13.77
C TYR A 205 42.18 40.77 12.97
N LYS A 206 41.53 41.92 13.18
CA LYS A 206 41.97 43.22 12.66
C LYS A 206 42.47 44.11 13.80
N LEU A 207 43.74 44.49 13.80
CA LEU A 207 44.33 45.37 14.81
C LEU A 207 44.45 46.81 14.29
N CYS A 208 44.15 47.79 15.14
CA CYS A 208 44.48 49.19 14.88
C CYS A 208 45.76 49.55 15.64
N ILE A 209 46.84 49.86 14.91
CA ILE A 209 48.15 50.18 15.49
C ILE A 209 48.46 51.65 15.26
N PHE A 210 48.76 52.39 16.33
CA PHE A 210 48.89 53.86 16.30
C PHE A 210 49.89 54.41 15.27
N GLU A 211 51.03 53.76 15.03
CA GLU A 211 52.01 54.21 14.01
C GLU A 211 51.69 53.72 12.57
N ARG A 212 50.80 52.73 12.39
CA ARG A 212 50.45 52.14 11.08
C ARG A 212 49.15 52.71 10.51
N ASP A 213 48.13 52.81 11.35
CA ASP A 213 46.74 52.98 10.93
C ASP A 213 46.17 54.37 11.29
N VAL A 214 46.91 55.19 12.05
CA VAL A 214 46.51 56.54 12.47
C VAL A 214 47.56 57.56 11.98
N SER A 215 47.16 58.46 11.08
CA SER A 215 48.05 59.53 10.57
C SER A 215 48.18 60.68 11.58
N PRO A 216 49.39 61.23 11.81
CA PRO A 216 49.55 62.33 12.76
C PRO A 216 48.93 63.62 12.19
N GLY A 217 47.77 64.02 12.73
CA GLY A 217 47.13 65.32 12.44
C GLY A 217 45.64 65.31 12.05
N GLY A 218 44.91 64.19 12.15
CA GLY A 218 43.48 64.14 11.81
C GLY A 218 42.55 64.17 13.04
N GLU A 219 41.59 65.10 13.08
CA GLU A 219 40.48 65.14 14.06
C GLU A 219 39.61 63.86 14.01
N SER A 220 39.33 63.30 15.19
CA SER A 220 38.47 62.13 15.39
C SER A 220 37.00 62.44 15.10
N LYS A 221 36.51 62.10 13.90
CA LYS A 221 35.06 62.02 13.62
C LYS A 221 34.57 60.57 13.74
N MET A 222 33.97 60.25 14.88
CA MET A 222 33.15 59.05 15.08
C MET A 222 31.88 59.16 14.20
N ILE A 223 31.76 58.35 13.16
CA ILE A 223 30.50 58.19 12.42
C ILE A 223 29.79 56.94 12.96
N LEU A 224 28.79 57.17 13.79
CA LEU A 224 27.82 56.15 14.22
C LEU A 224 26.84 55.91 13.07
N LYS A 225 26.69 54.65 12.61
CA LYS A 225 25.58 54.27 11.72
C LYS A 225 24.68 53.27 12.47
N GLU A 226 23.48 53.74 12.76
CA GLU A 226 22.38 53.00 13.41
C GLU A 226 21.46 52.31 12.39
N ASN A 227 20.70 51.33 12.90
CA ASN A 227 19.54 50.56 12.37
C ASN A 227 19.90 49.08 12.07
N VAL A 228 19.60 48.09 12.93
CA VAL A 228 18.37 47.64 13.64
C VAL A 228 17.36 46.88 12.74
N SER A 229 17.45 45.54 12.87
CA SER A 229 16.43 44.45 12.85
C SER A 229 15.30 44.40 11.82
N GLU A 230 15.01 43.21 11.26
CA GLU A 230 14.03 42.24 11.82
C GLU A 230 13.60 41.08 10.84
N CYS A 231 13.75 39.84 11.34
CA CYS A 231 13.05 38.54 11.16
C CYS A 231 12.26 38.02 9.90
N GLN A 232 12.70 36.83 9.41
CA GLN A 232 11.98 35.52 9.28
C GLN A 232 10.95 35.24 8.12
N PRO A 233 10.58 33.96 7.82
CA PRO A 233 10.63 33.33 6.48
C PRO A 233 9.24 32.98 5.89
N LYS A 234 9.18 32.47 4.63
CA LYS A 234 8.08 31.61 4.13
C LYS A 234 8.40 30.94 2.78
N LEU A 235 8.58 29.63 2.82
CA LEU A 235 8.40 28.70 1.71
C LEU A 235 6.94 28.17 1.77
N ILE A 236 6.42 27.66 0.65
CA ILE A 236 5.12 26.96 0.47
C ILE A 236 3.93 27.85 0.03
N LYS A 237 3.89 28.18 -1.26
CA LYS A 237 2.67 28.20 -2.11
C LYS A 237 3.04 28.41 -3.58
N LYS A 238 3.63 27.39 -4.20
CA LYS A 238 3.86 27.35 -5.66
C LYS A 238 3.99 25.91 -6.18
N ILE A 239 3.03 25.09 -5.80
CA ILE A 239 2.65 23.85 -6.50
C ILE A 239 1.12 23.93 -6.58
N MET A 240 0.54 23.66 -7.74
CA MET A 240 -0.88 23.85 -8.13
C MET A 240 -1.20 25.11 -8.95
N LEU A 241 -0.48 25.36 -10.05
CA LEU A 241 -1.00 26.22 -11.13
C LEU A 241 -0.34 25.95 -12.50
N THR A 242 -0.15 24.68 -12.87
CA THR A 242 0.45 24.28 -14.16
C THR A 242 -0.28 23.11 -14.83
N PHE A 243 -1.58 22.94 -14.57
CA PHE A 243 -2.38 21.84 -15.14
C PHE A 243 -3.72 22.26 -15.79
N CYS A 244 -3.85 23.51 -16.26
CA CYS A 244 -5.11 23.99 -16.85
C CYS A 244 -5.00 24.68 -18.22
N TRP A 245 -3.95 24.43 -19.01
CA TRP A 245 -3.73 25.15 -20.29
C TRP A 245 -3.54 24.24 -21.53
N ILE A 246 -4.01 22.98 -21.52
CA ILE A 246 -3.81 22.05 -22.65
C ILE A 246 -5.13 21.43 -23.18
N LEU A 247 -6.32 21.91 -22.78
CA LEU A 247 -7.59 21.29 -23.21
C LEU A 247 -8.61 22.27 -23.81
N ALA A 248 -8.16 23.27 -24.57
CA ALA A 248 -9.06 24.25 -25.19
C ALA A 248 -8.72 24.65 -26.64
N LEU A 249 -8.09 23.77 -27.43
CA LEU A 249 -7.91 23.98 -28.86
C LEU A 249 -8.01 22.64 -29.60
N PHE A 250 -9.18 22.32 -30.16
CA PHE A 250 -9.38 21.53 -31.40
C PHE A 250 -10.89 21.28 -31.64
N VAL A 251 -11.58 22.21 -32.31
CA VAL A 251 -12.76 21.92 -33.15
C VAL A 251 -12.82 22.96 -34.28
N THR A 252 -12.48 22.56 -35.50
CA THR A 252 -12.95 23.22 -36.73
C THR A 252 -13.48 22.16 -37.68
N GLY A 253 -14.66 22.43 -38.24
CA GLY A 253 -15.43 21.53 -39.09
C GLY A 253 -14.93 21.45 -40.54
N ALA A 254 -15.48 20.47 -41.26
CA ALA A 254 -15.32 20.30 -42.69
C ALA A 254 -16.71 20.16 -43.35
N GLU A 255 -16.99 21.04 -44.32
CA GLU A 255 -18.12 20.94 -45.26
C GLU A 255 -17.87 19.86 -46.33
N VAL A 256 -18.93 19.16 -46.74
CA VAL A 256 -18.90 18.14 -47.80
C VAL A 256 -19.59 18.69 -49.07
N ARG A 257 -18.91 18.65 -50.22
CA ARG A 257 -19.45 19.00 -51.55
C ARG A 257 -20.26 17.84 -52.18
N GLU A 258 -21.43 18.16 -52.74
CA GLU A 258 -22.28 17.26 -53.54
C GLU A 258 -21.67 16.88 -54.92
N ILE A 259 -22.02 15.70 -55.44
CA ILE A 259 -21.55 15.14 -56.72
C ILE A 259 -22.77 14.92 -57.65
N ASN A 260 -22.73 15.47 -58.88
CA ASN A 260 -23.80 15.44 -59.90
C ASN A 260 -24.01 14.04 -60.57
N LEU A 261 -25.27 13.71 -60.92
CA LEU A 261 -25.76 12.36 -61.29
C LEU A 261 -26.39 12.14 -62.71
N PRO A 262 -26.03 12.83 -63.82
CA PRO A 262 -26.95 12.92 -64.98
C PRO A 262 -27.07 11.65 -65.84
N GLY A 263 -26.06 10.76 -65.88
CA GLY A 263 -26.02 9.64 -66.84
C GLY A 263 -26.87 8.41 -66.47
N CYS A 264 -27.26 8.25 -65.21
CA CYS A 264 -27.90 7.03 -64.70
C CYS A 264 -29.44 7.03 -64.86
N PHE A 265 -30.02 8.17 -65.23
CA PHE A 265 -31.47 8.36 -65.29
C PHE A 265 -32.15 7.60 -66.44
N HIS A 266 -31.49 7.56 -67.61
CA HIS A 266 -32.01 6.99 -68.84
C HIS A 266 -31.74 5.48 -69.01
N ALA A 267 -31.04 4.85 -68.07
CA ALA A 267 -30.80 3.41 -68.11
C ALA A 267 -32.11 2.62 -67.93
N LYS A 268 -32.28 1.53 -68.70
CA LYS A 268 -33.38 0.57 -68.51
C LYS A 268 -33.21 -0.15 -67.16
N PRO A 269 -34.29 -0.41 -66.40
CA PRO A 269 -34.19 -1.16 -65.15
C PRO A 269 -33.61 -2.56 -65.37
N GLN A 270 -32.56 -2.90 -64.62
CA GLN A 270 -31.88 -4.19 -64.74
C GLN A 270 -32.45 -5.25 -63.81
N LEU A 271 -33.14 -4.85 -62.73
CA LEU A 271 -33.70 -5.76 -61.72
C LEU A 271 -35.12 -5.35 -61.35
N TRP A 272 -35.99 -6.34 -61.20
CA TRP A 272 -37.40 -6.18 -60.83
C TRP A 272 -37.68 -7.07 -59.61
N TYR A 273 -37.97 -6.45 -58.47
CA TYR A 273 -38.29 -7.14 -57.21
C TYR A 273 -39.74 -6.90 -56.81
N ARG A 274 -40.38 -7.97 -56.33
CA ARG A 274 -41.68 -7.91 -55.67
C ARG A 274 -41.56 -8.48 -54.25
N THR A 275 -42.11 -7.78 -53.26
CA THR A 275 -42.05 -8.20 -51.85
C THR A 275 -43.39 -7.96 -51.14
N ILE A 276 -43.51 -8.47 -49.93
CA ILE A 276 -44.71 -8.40 -49.11
C ILE A 276 -44.49 -7.37 -48.00
N SER A 277 -45.51 -6.55 -47.75
CA SER A 277 -45.51 -5.57 -46.67
C SER A 277 -45.36 -6.22 -45.29
N ASP A 278 -44.74 -5.49 -44.37
CA ASP A 278 -44.45 -5.90 -42.99
C ASP A 278 -43.45 -7.06 -42.85
N GLU A 279 -42.64 -7.33 -43.88
CA GLU A 279 -41.57 -8.34 -43.84
C GLU A 279 -40.17 -7.72 -43.85
N GLU A 280 -39.18 -8.48 -43.35
CA GLU A 280 -37.78 -8.10 -43.53
C GLU A 280 -37.38 -8.26 -45.00
N PHE A 281 -36.80 -7.20 -45.56
CA PHE A 281 -36.41 -7.18 -46.97
C PHE A 281 -35.03 -6.57 -47.15
N VAL A 282 -34.27 -7.08 -48.12
CA VAL A 282 -32.90 -6.62 -48.40
C VAL A 282 -32.69 -6.38 -49.89
N LEU A 283 -32.30 -5.15 -50.22
CA LEU A 283 -31.82 -4.75 -51.54
C LEU A 283 -30.30 -4.72 -51.51
N ARG A 284 -29.66 -5.48 -52.40
CA ARG A 284 -28.20 -5.49 -52.51
C ARG A 284 -27.75 -4.80 -53.79
N CYS A 285 -26.72 -3.96 -53.70
CA CYS A 285 -26.10 -3.36 -54.87
C CYS A 285 -25.14 -4.34 -55.55
N ALA A 286 -25.69 -5.33 -56.25
CA ALA A 286 -24.90 -6.31 -57.00
C ALA A 286 -25.65 -6.77 -58.26
N LEU A 287 -24.92 -6.92 -59.36
CA LEU A 287 -25.45 -7.58 -60.56
C LEU A 287 -25.52 -9.10 -60.32
N PRO A 288 -26.56 -9.80 -60.79
CA PRO A 288 -26.59 -11.27 -60.73
C PRO A 288 -25.48 -11.84 -61.63
N ALA A 289 -24.37 -12.28 -61.05
CA ALA A 289 -23.38 -13.05 -61.78
C ALA A 289 -23.86 -14.51 -61.88
N GLU A 290 -23.91 -15.07 -63.10
CA GLU A 290 -24.29 -16.48 -63.27
C GLU A 290 -23.23 -17.44 -62.70
N ASP A 291 -21.94 -17.11 -62.75
CA ASP A 291 -20.89 -17.85 -62.06
C ASP A 291 -19.70 -16.92 -61.78
N ALA A 292 -19.54 -16.51 -60.52
CA ALA A 292 -18.28 -15.94 -60.04
C ALA A 292 -17.56 -17.01 -59.20
N THR A 293 -16.64 -17.73 -59.83
CA THR A 293 -15.81 -18.77 -59.21
C THR A 293 -14.65 -18.24 -58.38
N ASN A 294 -14.45 -16.93 -58.26
CA ASN A 294 -13.43 -16.37 -57.38
C ASN A 294 -13.82 -14.97 -56.91
N ILE A 295 -14.17 -14.79 -55.63
CA ILE A 295 -13.94 -13.52 -54.93
C ILE A 295 -13.57 -13.83 -53.47
N TYR A 296 -12.26 -13.71 -53.21
CA TYR A 296 -11.59 -13.91 -51.94
C TYR A 296 -12.10 -13.01 -50.81
N LYS A 297 -12.08 -13.58 -49.59
CA LYS A 297 -11.88 -12.94 -48.27
C LYS A 297 -12.76 -11.72 -47.95
N ASN A 298 -13.65 -11.91 -46.97
CA ASN A 298 -13.95 -10.87 -45.97
C ASN A 298 -12.65 -10.47 -45.27
N SER A 299 -11.89 -9.58 -45.89
CA SER A 299 -10.95 -8.72 -45.20
C SER A 299 -11.67 -7.41 -44.89
N PRO A 300 -11.48 -6.79 -43.73
CA PRO A 300 -12.10 -5.52 -43.35
C PRO A 300 -11.39 -4.36 -44.07
N VAL A 301 -11.31 -4.42 -45.41
CA VAL A 301 -10.49 -3.54 -46.22
C VAL A 301 -11.38 -2.85 -47.27
N LYS A 302 -11.57 -1.54 -47.03
CA LYS A 302 -12.26 -0.53 -47.84
C LYS A 302 -13.77 -0.75 -48.00
N GLN A 303 -14.54 -0.15 -47.08
CA GLN A 303 -15.92 0.29 -47.36
C GLN A 303 -15.88 1.10 -48.67
N HIS A 304 -16.31 0.50 -49.78
CA HIS A 304 -16.58 1.28 -50.98
C HIS A 304 -17.84 2.09 -50.68
N GLU A 305 -17.78 3.40 -50.83
CA GLU A 305 -18.89 4.31 -50.56
C GLU A 305 -20.00 4.05 -51.60
N VAL A 306 -20.93 3.14 -51.27
CA VAL A 306 -22.10 2.85 -52.10
C VAL A 306 -23.08 3.99 -51.94
N LYS A 307 -23.43 4.63 -53.05
CA LYS A 307 -24.43 5.71 -53.05
C LYS A 307 -25.77 5.16 -53.51
N TRP A 308 -26.79 5.36 -52.67
CA TRP A 308 -28.17 4.96 -52.95
C TRP A 308 -29.04 6.18 -53.18
N PHE A 309 -29.85 6.09 -54.23
CA PHE A 309 -30.88 7.05 -54.56
C PHE A 309 -32.18 6.29 -54.77
N TRP A 310 -33.30 6.91 -54.47
CA TRP A 310 -34.59 6.30 -54.62
C TRP A 310 -35.62 7.31 -55.11
N ARG A 311 -36.69 6.81 -55.72
CA ARG A 311 -37.82 7.60 -56.19
C ARG A 311 -39.09 6.78 -56.03
N GLN A 312 -40.10 7.38 -55.43
CA GLN A 312 -41.43 6.78 -55.31
C GLN A 312 -42.14 6.70 -56.67
N LYS A 313 -42.97 5.67 -56.90
CA LYS A 313 -43.63 5.39 -58.20
C LYS A 313 -44.35 6.61 -58.82
N ASP A 314 -44.89 7.50 -57.97
CA ASP A 314 -45.72 8.65 -58.40
C ASP A 314 -45.02 10.02 -58.28
N LYS A 315 -43.71 10.06 -58.00
CA LYS A 315 -42.94 11.30 -57.85
C LYS A 315 -41.82 11.41 -58.88
N GLU A 316 -41.56 12.62 -59.39
CA GLU A 316 -40.48 12.86 -60.35
C GLU A 316 -39.11 13.09 -59.68
N HIS A 317 -39.03 13.54 -58.43
CA HIS A 317 -37.74 13.85 -57.81
C HIS A 317 -37.00 12.58 -57.33
N LEU A 318 -35.69 12.51 -57.58
CA LEU A 318 -34.79 11.47 -57.06
C LEU A 318 -34.24 11.91 -55.70
N GLU A 319 -34.39 11.11 -54.66
CA GLU A 319 -33.92 11.43 -53.31
C GLU A 319 -32.71 10.56 -52.95
N ALA A 320 -31.67 11.15 -52.36
CA ALA A 320 -30.57 10.37 -51.78
C ALA A 320 -31.07 9.66 -50.51
N VAL A 321 -30.73 8.38 -50.36
CA VAL A 321 -31.07 7.63 -49.14
C VAL A 321 -30.17 8.13 -48.01
N ARG A 322 -30.76 8.82 -47.02
CA ARG A 322 -30.05 9.29 -45.83
C ARG A 322 -29.89 8.16 -44.82
N GLU A 323 -28.88 8.25 -43.95
CA GLU A 323 -28.74 7.34 -42.80
C GLU A 323 -29.99 7.46 -41.91
N SER A 324 -30.86 6.46 -42.01
CA SER A 324 -32.11 6.37 -41.28
C SER A 324 -32.22 4.99 -40.64
N THR A 325 -33.09 4.85 -39.65
CA THR A 325 -33.33 3.57 -38.99
C THR A 325 -34.04 2.55 -39.90
N ASN A 326 -34.75 3.00 -40.95
CA ASN A 326 -35.44 2.14 -41.91
C ASN A 326 -35.75 2.92 -43.22
N PRO A 327 -35.07 2.65 -44.36
CA PRO A 327 -34.08 1.59 -44.57
C PRO A 327 -32.72 1.91 -43.93
N ALA A 328 -32.13 0.90 -43.29
CA ALA A 328 -30.79 0.96 -42.72
C ALA A 328 -29.74 0.58 -43.79
N LEU A 329 -28.75 1.45 -43.99
CA LEU A 329 -27.62 1.17 -44.88
C LEU A 329 -26.59 0.33 -44.14
N GLN A 330 -26.34 -0.90 -44.60
CA GLN A 330 -25.33 -1.78 -43.99
C GLN A 330 -24.45 -2.38 -45.10
N GLY A 331 -23.23 -1.86 -45.24
CA GLY A 331 -22.31 -2.28 -46.29
C GLY A 331 -22.78 -1.84 -47.68
N ASP A 332 -22.97 -2.81 -48.59
CA ASP A 332 -23.45 -2.64 -49.97
C ASP A 332 -24.96 -2.83 -50.14
N ALA A 333 -25.71 -2.96 -49.03
CA ALA A 333 -27.12 -3.32 -49.02
C ALA A 333 -27.99 -2.35 -48.20
N LEU A 334 -29.23 -2.17 -48.65
CA LEU A 334 -30.32 -1.51 -47.92
C LEU A 334 -31.18 -2.57 -47.23
N TRP A 335 -31.33 -2.42 -45.92
CA TRP A 335 -32.12 -3.30 -45.07
C TRP A 335 -33.41 -2.62 -44.64
N PHE A 336 -34.54 -3.29 -44.89
CA PHE A 336 -35.85 -2.88 -44.45
C PHE A 336 -36.30 -3.78 -43.30
N LYS A 337 -36.62 -3.20 -42.15
CA LYS A 337 -36.99 -3.92 -40.93
C LYS A 337 -38.18 -3.24 -40.22
N PRO A 338 -39.42 -3.42 -40.69
CA PRO A 338 -39.87 -4.11 -41.90
C PRO A 338 -40.05 -3.17 -43.12
N VAL A 339 -40.28 -3.73 -44.32
CA VAL A 339 -40.65 -2.99 -45.53
C VAL A 339 -42.14 -2.59 -45.49
N ARG A 340 -42.45 -1.39 -45.98
CA ARG A 340 -43.82 -0.83 -46.03
C ARG A 340 -44.23 -0.50 -47.45
N ASP A 341 -45.53 -0.36 -47.69
CA ASP A 341 -46.10 -0.12 -49.03
C ASP A 341 -45.53 1.13 -49.71
N ASN A 342 -45.24 2.17 -48.93
CA ASN A 342 -44.67 3.44 -49.40
C ASN A 342 -43.23 3.31 -49.93
N ALA A 343 -42.54 2.20 -49.68
CA ALA A 343 -41.21 1.92 -50.20
C ALA A 343 -41.23 1.49 -51.68
N SER A 344 -42.41 1.30 -52.28
CA SER A 344 -42.56 0.99 -53.71
C SER A 344 -42.02 2.11 -54.59
N GLY A 345 -41.09 1.77 -55.48
CA GLY A 345 -40.38 2.78 -56.27
C GLY A 345 -39.17 2.25 -57.03
N ILE A 346 -38.40 3.18 -57.59
CA ILE A 346 -37.17 2.91 -58.32
C ILE A 346 -35.99 3.25 -57.42
N TYR A 347 -35.13 2.27 -57.19
CA TYR A 347 -33.88 2.41 -56.44
C TYR A 347 -32.70 2.38 -57.40
N ILE A 348 -31.74 3.27 -57.18
CA ILE A 348 -30.53 3.38 -57.97
C ILE A 348 -29.36 3.27 -57.02
N CYS A 349 -28.44 2.34 -57.30
CA CYS A 349 -27.21 2.22 -56.55
C CYS A 349 -25.98 2.37 -57.45
N MET A 350 -24.93 2.98 -56.89
CA MET A 350 -23.66 3.20 -57.56
C MET A 350 -22.51 2.79 -56.65
N ILE A 351 -21.57 2.02 -57.19
CA ILE A 351 -20.32 1.66 -56.53
C ILE A 351 -19.20 2.20 -57.40
N ARG A 352 -18.39 3.13 -56.85
CA ARG A 352 -17.22 3.69 -57.56
C ARG A 352 -16.38 2.54 -58.11
N GLU A 353 -16.00 2.64 -59.39
CA GLU A 353 -15.17 1.67 -60.13
C GLU A 353 -15.80 0.30 -60.47
N LYS A 354 -16.91 -0.13 -59.86
CA LYS A 354 -17.53 -1.46 -60.12
C LYS A 354 -18.90 -1.44 -60.77
N ILE A 355 -19.81 -0.58 -60.29
CA ILE A 355 -21.20 -0.53 -60.75
C ILE A 355 -21.52 0.94 -61.01
N PRO A 356 -21.41 1.40 -62.28
CA PRO A 356 -21.63 2.82 -62.60
C PRO A 356 -23.09 3.24 -62.43
N CYS A 357 -24.04 2.33 -62.66
CA CYS A 357 -25.47 2.59 -62.52
C CYS A 357 -26.26 1.27 -62.47
N LEU A 358 -26.84 0.92 -61.33
CA LEU A 358 -27.77 -0.20 -61.21
C LEU A 358 -29.15 0.31 -60.79
N LYS A 359 -30.13 0.15 -61.68
CA LYS A 359 -31.52 0.57 -61.49
C LYS A 359 -32.40 -0.64 -61.18
N ILE A 360 -33.04 -0.57 -60.02
CA ILE A 360 -33.85 -1.62 -59.41
C ILE A 360 -35.27 -1.10 -59.26
N VAL A 361 -36.26 -1.85 -59.74
CA VAL A 361 -37.68 -1.57 -59.48
C VAL A 361 -38.13 -2.44 -58.32
N LEU A 362 -38.69 -1.82 -57.28
CA LEU A 362 -39.28 -2.49 -56.13
C LEU A 362 -40.79 -2.23 -56.09
N GLU A 363 -41.56 -3.32 -56.05
CA GLU A 363 -43.00 -3.29 -55.81
C GLU A 363 -43.32 -4.01 -54.50
N VAL A 364 -43.93 -3.30 -53.55
CA VAL A 364 -44.37 -3.84 -52.26
C VAL A 364 -45.89 -4.08 -52.34
N GLN A 365 -46.33 -5.30 -52.02
CA GLN A 365 -47.74 -5.67 -52.00
C GLN A 365 -48.18 -6.08 -50.60
N THR A 366 -49.43 -5.80 -50.26
CA THR A 366 -50.01 -6.27 -49.00
C THR A 366 -50.26 -7.78 -49.04
N LYS A 367 -50.30 -8.43 -47.87
CA LYS A 367 -50.60 -9.88 -47.76
C LYS A 367 -51.94 -10.27 -48.41
N LYS A 368 -52.90 -9.34 -48.43
CA LYS A 368 -54.23 -9.53 -49.05
C LYS A 368 -54.14 -9.53 -50.58
N GLU A 369 -53.43 -8.57 -51.17
CA GLU A 369 -53.19 -8.49 -52.61
C GLU A 369 -52.43 -9.71 -53.14
N ALA A 370 -51.43 -10.17 -52.39
CA ALA A 370 -50.62 -11.35 -52.72
C ALA A 370 -51.30 -12.70 -52.40
N LYS A 371 -52.53 -12.70 -51.86
CA LYS A 371 -53.30 -13.89 -51.46
C LYS A 371 -52.49 -14.87 -50.59
N CYS A 372 -51.82 -14.37 -49.56
CA CYS A 372 -50.99 -15.16 -48.66
C CYS A 372 -51.83 -15.98 -47.66
N SER A 373 -51.48 -17.25 -47.41
CA SER A 373 -52.21 -18.16 -46.52
C SER A 373 -51.86 -18.08 -45.02
N GLY A 374 -51.36 -16.95 -44.54
CA GLY A 374 -51.14 -16.67 -43.11
C GLY A 374 -49.89 -17.31 -42.48
N TYR A 375 -48.88 -16.49 -42.21
CA TYR A 375 -47.87 -16.75 -41.17
C TYR A 375 -47.58 -15.45 -40.43
N ASP A 376 -47.52 -15.53 -39.11
CA ASP A 376 -47.45 -14.34 -38.25
C ASP A 376 -46.03 -13.89 -37.91
N THR A 377 -44.99 -14.72 -38.12
CA THR A 377 -43.60 -14.32 -37.82
C THR A 377 -42.59 -14.88 -38.82
N ASN A 378 -41.61 -14.04 -39.22
CA ASN A 378 -40.49 -14.42 -40.10
C ASN A 378 -39.33 -15.12 -39.35
N THR A 379 -39.51 -15.44 -38.06
CA THR A 379 -38.48 -16.09 -37.24
C THR A 379 -38.75 -17.59 -37.11
N LEU A 380 -37.82 -18.40 -37.59
CA LEU A 380 -37.87 -19.86 -37.55
C LEU A 380 -36.89 -20.41 -36.51
N TYR A 381 -37.41 -21.21 -35.57
CA TYR A 381 -36.60 -21.82 -34.52
C TYR A 381 -36.27 -23.28 -34.87
N LEU A 382 -35.00 -23.61 -34.99
CA LEU A 382 -34.52 -24.97 -35.30
C LEU A 382 -33.87 -25.62 -34.09
N LEU A 383 -34.08 -26.92 -33.89
CA LEU A 383 -33.46 -27.67 -32.79
C LEU A 383 -32.06 -28.16 -33.17
N ALA A 384 -31.05 -27.77 -32.40
CA ALA A 384 -29.67 -28.25 -32.61
C ALA A 384 -29.58 -29.78 -32.50
N GLY A 385 -28.82 -30.41 -33.41
CA GLY A 385 -28.62 -31.87 -33.43
C GLY A 385 -29.77 -32.69 -34.05
N ASN A 386 -30.94 -32.07 -34.29
CA ASN A 386 -32.05 -32.71 -34.97
C ASN A 386 -32.02 -32.43 -36.49
N GLY A 387 -32.76 -33.24 -37.26
CA GLY A 387 -33.08 -32.93 -38.65
C GLY A 387 -34.18 -31.88 -38.73
N ASN A 388 -33.89 -30.73 -39.33
CA ASN A 388 -34.87 -29.67 -39.55
C ASN A 388 -34.90 -29.23 -41.03
N SER A 389 -35.98 -28.58 -41.45
CA SER A 389 -36.09 -27.95 -42.76
C SER A 389 -36.41 -26.46 -42.66
N ILE A 390 -35.85 -25.67 -43.58
CA ILE A 390 -36.13 -24.26 -43.77
C ILE A 390 -36.93 -24.12 -45.06
N SER A 391 -38.17 -23.65 -44.93
CA SER A 391 -39.07 -23.37 -46.05
C SER A 391 -39.10 -21.87 -46.33
N CYS A 392 -39.27 -21.51 -47.60
CA CYS A 392 -39.28 -20.11 -48.04
C CYS A 392 -40.65 -19.49 -47.69
N PRO A 393 -40.73 -18.42 -46.88
CA PRO A 393 -42.01 -17.85 -46.48
C PRO A 393 -42.86 -17.39 -47.67
N GLY A 394 -42.22 -16.78 -48.68
CA GLY A 394 -42.88 -16.33 -49.91
C GLY A 394 -43.56 -17.45 -50.72
N THR A 395 -43.17 -18.73 -50.54
CA THR A 395 -43.86 -19.84 -51.22
C THR A 395 -45.27 -20.10 -50.66
N LYS A 396 -45.74 -19.36 -49.67
CA LYS A 396 -47.15 -19.39 -49.21
C LYS A 396 -48.04 -18.33 -49.88
N CYS A 397 -47.47 -17.41 -50.66
CA CYS A 397 -48.21 -16.36 -51.37
C CYS A 397 -48.31 -16.67 -52.87
N TYR A 398 -49.33 -16.21 -53.59
CA TYR A 398 -49.55 -16.57 -55.01
C TYR A 398 -49.69 -18.08 -55.26
N SER A 399 -50.54 -18.76 -54.48
CA SER A 399 -50.81 -20.22 -54.63
C SER A 399 -51.31 -20.65 -56.02
N HIS A 400 -51.88 -19.72 -56.79
CA HIS A 400 -52.42 -19.94 -58.13
C HIS A 400 -51.35 -19.96 -59.24
N ILE A 401 -50.09 -19.64 -58.93
CA ILE A 401 -48.98 -19.62 -59.89
C ILE A 401 -48.03 -20.78 -59.56
N ARG A 402 -47.73 -21.63 -60.56
CA ARG A 402 -46.75 -22.71 -60.42
C ARG A 402 -45.36 -22.10 -60.19
N LYS A 403 -44.77 -22.36 -59.03
CA LYS A 403 -43.52 -21.71 -58.60
C LYS A 403 -42.30 -22.46 -59.16
N PRO A 404 -41.35 -21.76 -59.80
CA PRO A 404 -40.09 -22.35 -60.23
C PRO A 404 -39.14 -22.59 -59.05
N ASP A 405 -37.98 -23.20 -59.34
CA ASP A 405 -36.96 -23.54 -58.35
C ASP A 405 -36.52 -22.33 -57.51
N VAL A 406 -36.60 -22.48 -56.18
CA VAL A 406 -36.20 -21.45 -55.21
C VAL A 406 -34.68 -21.39 -55.09
N LYS A 407 -34.13 -20.18 -55.21
CA LYS A 407 -32.70 -19.90 -54.99
C LYS A 407 -32.50 -19.35 -53.57
N TRP A 408 -31.71 -20.06 -52.77
CA TRP A 408 -31.40 -19.68 -51.40
C TRP A 408 -30.07 -18.94 -51.28
N TYR A 409 -30.01 -17.96 -50.37
CA TYR A 409 -28.83 -17.19 -50.04
C TYR A 409 -28.67 -17.07 -48.51
N LYS A 410 -27.43 -17.19 -48.04
CA LYS A 410 -27.05 -16.91 -46.65
C LYS A 410 -25.82 -16.01 -46.67
N ASP A 411 -25.83 -14.92 -45.89
CA ASP A 411 -24.74 -13.94 -45.84
C ASP A 411 -24.35 -13.40 -47.24
N GLY A 412 -25.34 -13.28 -48.13
CA GLY A 412 -25.13 -12.82 -49.51
C GLY A 412 -24.51 -13.85 -50.46
N HIS A 413 -24.26 -15.09 -50.02
CA HIS A 413 -23.75 -16.18 -50.85
C HIS A 413 -24.85 -17.18 -51.19
N ARG A 414 -24.90 -17.64 -52.45
CA ARG A 414 -25.85 -18.67 -52.88
C ARG A 414 -25.57 -19.98 -52.15
N VAL A 415 -26.59 -20.52 -51.50
CA VAL A 415 -26.54 -21.85 -50.88
C VAL A 415 -26.53 -22.88 -52.01
N LYS A 416 -25.42 -23.59 -52.16
CA LYS A 416 -25.24 -24.71 -53.08
C LYS A 416 -24.89 -25.96 -52.26
N HIS A 417 -25.15 -27.14 -52.81
CA HIS A 417 -24.64 -28.39 -52.24
C HIS A 417 -23.11 -28.31 -52.13
N ARG A 418 -22.56 -28.66 -50.96
CA ARG A 418 -21.11 -28.72 -50.73
C ARG A 418 -20.76 -30.10 -50.23
N GLU A 419 -19.81 -30.77 -50.88
CA GLU A 419 -19.35 -32.11 -50.49
C GLU A 419 -18.86 -32.16 -49.03
N ASN A 420 -18.27 -31.06 -48.55
CA ASN A 420 -17.77 -30.91 -47.18
C ASN A 420 -18.88 -30.68 -46.13
N ARG A 421 -20.14 -30.43 -46.52
CA ARG A 421 -21.28 -30.17 -45.61
C ARG A 421 -22.42 -31.13 -45.91
N LYS A 422 -22.21 -32.43 -45.65
CA LYS A 422 -23.19 -33.51 -45.88
C LYS A 422 -24.53 -33.35 -45.17
N SER A 423 -24.56 -32.55 -44.09
CA SER A 423 -25.79 -32.25 -43.34
C SER A 423 -26.75 -31.32 -44.10
N LEU A 424 -26.26 -30.53 -45.05
CA LEU A 424 -27.07 -29.59 -45.84
C LEU A 424 -27.50 -30.24 -47.16
N LYS A 425 -28.81 -30.37 -47.37
CA LYS A 425 -29.40 -30.90 -48.60
C LYS A 425 -30.46 -29.94 -49.12
N LEU A 426 -30.42 -29.61 -50.41
CA LEU A 426 -31.45 -28.83 -51.08
C LEU A 426 -32.42 -29.81 -51.76
N LYS A 427 -33.70 -29.79 -51.36
CA LYS A 427 -34.75 -30.62 -51.97
C LYS A 427 -35.98 -29.77 -52.26
N HIS A 428 -36.48 -29.81 -53.50
CA HIS A 428 -37.80 -29.33 -53.89
C HIS A 428 -38.21 -27.97 -53.28
N ASN A 429 -37.29 -27.00 -53.23
CA ASN A 429 -37.44 -25.63 -52.69
C ASN A 429 -37.13 -25.38 -51.19
N GLU A 430 -36.73 -26.40 -50.43
CA GLU A 430 -36.38 -26.27 -49.01
C GLU A 430 -34.91 -26.61 -48.73
N ILE A 431 -34.37 -26.01 -47.67
CA ILE A 431 -33.06 -26.39 -47.12
C ILE A 431 -33.29 -27.41 -46.01
N TYR A 432 -32.79 -28.62 -46.17
CA TYR A 432 -32.76 -29.64 -45.13
C TYR A 432 -31.40 -29.63 -44.42
N LEU A 433 -31.44 -29.56 -43.09
CA LEU A 433 -30.27 -29.58 -42.22
C LEU A 433 -30.38 -30.80 -41.30
N ASN A 434 -29.56 -31.83 -41.51
CA ASN A 434 -29.56 -33.03 -40.68
C ASN A 434 -28.12 -33.54 -40.42
N PRO A 435 -27.53 -33.31 -39.24
CA PRO A 435 -28.06 -32.51 -38.11
C PRO A 435 -27.91 -31.00 -38.33
N THR A 436 -28.75 -30.19 -37.68
CA THR A 436 -28.60 -28.73 -37.60
C THR A 436 -27.54 -28.32 -36.58
N TYR A 437 -26.65 -27.40 -36.96
CA TYR A 437 -25.58 -26.86 -36.10
C TYR A 437 -25.83 -25.41 -35.69
N VAL A 438 -25.12 -24.92 -34.67
CA VAL A 438 -25.26 -23.53 -34.18
C VAL A 438 -24.93 -22.50 -35.25
N GLU A 439 -23.93 -22.81 -36.08
CA GLU A 439 -23.48 -21.93 -37.15
C GLU A 439 -24.51 -21.80 -38.28
N ASP A 440 -25.55 -22.65 -38.30
CA ASP A 440 -26.67 -22.52 -39.23
C ASP A 440 -27.62 -21.37 -38.85
N ALA A 441 -27.49 -20.78 -37.66
CA ALA A 441 -28.22 -19.57 -37.30
C ALA A 441 -27.86 -18.40 -38.24
N GLY A 442 -28.82 -17.51 -38.48
CA GLY A 442 -28.64 -16.34 -39.35
C GLY A 442 -29.85 -16.06 -40.23
N ILE A 443 -29.72 -15.08 -41.12
CA ILE A 443 -30.78 -14.66 -42.03
C ILE A 443 -30.61 -15.40 -43.35
N TYR A 444 -31.66 -16.11 -43.77
CA TYR A 444 -31.72 -16.78 -45.05
C TYR A 444 -32.66 -16.01 -45.97
N VAL A 445 -32.20 -15.74 -47.19
CA VAL A 445 -32.98 -15.05 -48.22
C VAL A 445 -33.31 -16.06 -49.31
N CYS A 446 -34.57 -16.13 -49.71
CA CYS A 446 -35.01 -16.98 -50.80
C CYS A 446 -35.62 -16.15 -51.93
N ASP A 447 -35.16 -16.44 -53.15
CA ASP A 447 -35.62 -15.81 -54.38
C ASP A 447 -36.32 -16.85 -55.28
N TYR A 448 -37.48 -16.50 -55.82
CA TYR A 448 -38.12 -17.26 -56.90
C TYR A 448 -38.69 -16.31 -57.96
N THR A 449 -38.77 -16.77 -59.21
CA THR A 449 -39.23 -15.93 -60.31
C THR A 449 -40.73 -16.06 -60.52
N LEU A 450 -41.40 -14.93 -60.70
CA LEU A 450 -42.82 -14.83 -61.02
C LEU A 450 -42.95 -14.12 -62.38
N PHE A 451 -43.80 -14.66 -63.26
CA PHE A 451 -44.07 -14.06 -64.56
C PHE A 451 -45.45 -13.42 -64.54
N ASP A 452 -45.52 -12.15 -64.94
CA ASP A 452 -46.75 -11.37 -65.01
C ASP A 452 -46.78 -10.67 -66.38
N ASN A 453 -47.67 -11.12 -67.28
CA ASN A 453 -47.91 -10.55 -68.61
C ASN A 453 -46.64 -10.06 -69.33
N THR A 454 -45.63 -10.94 -69.46
CA THR A 454 -44.28 -10.77 -70.06
C THR A 454 -43.16 -10.19 -69.17
N THR A 455 -43.45 -9.63 -68.00
CA THR A 455 -42.42 -9.11 -67.08
C THR A 455 -41.95 -10.21 -66.12
N LYS A 456 -40.62 -10.40 -66.02
CA LYS A 456 -39.99 -11.33 -65.08
C LYS A 456 -39.71 -10.63 -63.75
N TRP A 457 -40.54 -10.92 -62.75
CA TRP A 457 -40.36 -10.45 -61.38
C TRP A 457 -39.55 -11.43 -60.55
N THR A 458 -38.66 -10.92 -59.71
CA THR A 458 -37.98 -11.72 -58.67
C THR A 458 -38.70 -11.48 -57.36
N MET A 459 -39.40 -12.49 -56.87
CA MET A 459 -39.95 -12.46 -55.54
C MET A 459 -38.86 -12.84 -54.54
N ARG A 460 -38.61 -11.97 -53.56
CA ARG A 460 -37.63 -12.18 -52.49
C ARG A 460 -38.29 -12.05 -51.11
N THR A 461 -38.08 -13.08 -50.28
CA THR A 461 -38.44 -13.08 -48.85
C THR A 461 -37.26 -13.49 -47.97
N ALA A 462 -37.22 -12.99 -46.74
CA ALA A 462 -36.20 -13.35 -45.75
C ALA A 462 -36.82 -14.10 -44.56
N VAL A 463 -36.08 -15.08 -44.04
CA VAL A 463 -36.40 -15.83 -42.82
C VAL A 463 -35.22 -15.76 -41.86
N THR A 464 -35.50 -15.38 -40.62
CA THR A 464 -34.51 -15.32 -39.54
C THR A 464 -34.49 -16.65 -38.83
N VAL A 465 -33.37 -17.36 -38.90
CA VAL A 465 -33.22 -18.69 -38.30
C VAL A 465 -32.46 -18.58 -36.98
N GLU A 466 -33.12 -19.00 -35.90
CA GLU A 466 -32.50 -19.15 -34.58
C GLU A 466 -32.35 -20.63 -34.23
N VAL A 467 -31.12 -21.05 -33.92
CA VAL A 467 -30.84 -22.42 -33.50
C VAL A 467 -30.90 -22.50 -31.98
N ILE A 468 -31.81 -23.32 -31.48
CA ILE A 468 -32.12 -23.47 -30.05
C ILE A 468 -31.78 -24.87 -29.54
N ALA A 469 -31.56 -24.96 -28.24
CA ALA A 469 -31.43 -26.24 -27.54
C ALA A 469 -32.81 -26.77 -27.12
N ARG A 470 -32.85 -28.03 -26.68
CA ARG A 470 -34.04 -28.58 -26.02
C ARG A 470 -34.25 -27.88 -24.68
N ASN A 471 -35.51 -27.71 -24.29
CA ASN A 471 -35.84 -27.17 -22.98
C ASN A 471 -35.25 -28.04 -21.87
N THR A 472 -34.77 -27.40 -20.82
CA THR A 472 -34.23 -28.08 -19.63
C THR A 472 -35.33 -28.87 -18.91
N ILE A 473 -34.95 -30.05 -18.41
CA ILE A 473 -35.76 -30.87 -17.50
C ILE A 473 -35.28 -30.77 -16.06
N HIS A 474 -34.33 -29.87 -15.78
CA HIS A 474 -33.71 -29.70 -14.47
C HIS A 474 -34.04 -28.33 -13.87
N PRO A 475 -34.21 -28.24 -12.54
CA PRO A 475 -34.31 -26.97 -11.82
C PRO A 475 -33.00 -26.17 -11.88
N PRO A 476 -32.99 -24.90 -11.46
CA PRO A 476 -31.79 -24.07 -11.47
C PRO A 476 -30.71 -24.65 -10.54
N ASN A 477 -29.44 -24.49 -10.92
CA ASN A 477 -28.31 -24.95 -10.12
C ASN A 477 -27.56 -23.75 -9.53
N ILE A 478 -27.62 -23.57 -8.20
CA ILE A 478 -26.89 -22.50 -7.51
C ILE A 478 -25.43 -22.94 -7.35
N LEU A 479 -24.50 -22.22 -8.00
CA LEU A 479 -23.07 -22.53 -7.96
C LEU A 479 -22.43 -22.05 -6.65
N TYR A 480 -22.91 -20.92 -6.13
CA TYR A 480 -22.50 -20.38 -4.85
C TYR A 480 -23.64 -19.50 -4.29
N PRO A 481 -23.89 -19.52 -2.97
CA PRO A 481 -23.35 -20.46 -1.98
C PRO A 481 -23.87 -21.90 -2.20
N SER A 482 -23.11 -22.91 -1.80
CA SER A 482 -23.54 -24.31 -1.86
C SER A 482 -24.22 -24.70 -0.55
N GLY A 483 -25.55 -24.67 -0.49
CA GLY A 483 -26.29 -24.93 0.75
C GLY A 483 -26.14 -23.78 1.74
N VAL A 484 -25.54 -24.01 2.91
CA VAL A 484 -25.33 -23.00 3.96
C VAL A 484 -23.85 -22.65 4.08
N VAL A 485 -23.50 -21.38 3.91
CA VAL A 485 -22.11 -20.88 3.96
C VAL A 485 -21.98 -19.74 4.96
N PHE A 486 -20.87 -19.71 5.71
CA PHE A 486 -20.53 -18.62 6.61
C PHE A 486 -19.63 -17.59 5.92
N LEU A 487 -19.97 -16.31 6.03
CA LEU A 487 -19.21 -15.20 5.45
C LEU A 487 -18.77 -14.23 6.56
N GLU A 488 -17.48 -13.93 6.63
CA GLU A 488 -16.97 -12.99 7.64
C GLU A 488 -17.23 -11.53 7.24
N ALA A 489 -17.80 -10.76 8.17
CA ALA A 489 -18.15 -9.36 7.96
C ALA A 489 -17.74 -8.45 9.12
N GLU A 490 -17.46 -7.19 8.82
CA GLU A 490 -17.17 -6.12 9.79
C GLU A 490 -18.41 -5.25 9.98
N LEU A 491 -18.73 -4.91 11.23
CA LEU A 491 -19.83 -4.00 11.57
C LEU A 491 -19.57 -2.61 10.95
N GLY A 492 -20.60 -1.99 10.35
CA GLY A 492 -20.56 -0.66 9.76
C GLY A 492 -19.85 -0.56 8.41
N LYS A 493 -19.44 -1.68 7.78
CA LYS A 493 -18.83 -1.68 6.44
C LYS A 493 -19.80 -2.19 5.38
N PRO A 494 -19.68 -1.74 4.11
CA PRO A 494 -20.47 -2.28 3.01
C PRO A 494 -20.05 -3.72 2.68
N LEU A 495 -21.03 -4.56 2.37
CA LEU A 495 -20.81 -5.97 2.01
C LEU A 495 -21.63 -6.34 0.77
N LYS A 496 -21.03 -7.11 -0.14
CA LYS A 496 -21.70 -7.64 -1.33
C LYS A 496 -21.92 -9.14 -1.16
N LEU A 497 -23.14 -9.59 -1.40
CA LEU A 497 -23.55 -10.99 -1.37
C LEU A 497 -23.75 -11.45 -2.82
N GLU A 498 -22.98 -12.43 -3.25
CA GLU A 498 -22.97 -12.92 -4.63
C GLU A 498 -23.68 -14.27 -4.73
N CYS A 499 -24.57 -14.42 -5.71
CA CYS A 499 -25.24 -15.68 -6.03
C CYS A 499 -25.19 -15.98 -7.53
N PRO A 500 -24.13 -16.67 -8.01
CA PRO A 500 -24.10 -17.22 -9.36
C PRO A 500 -25.00 -18.46 -9.48
N VAL A 501 -25.94 -18.40 -10.42
CA VAL A 501 -26.93 -19.45 -10.68
C VAL A 501 -26.87 -19.87 -12.14
N GLN A 502 -26.81 -21.17 -12.38
CA GLN A 502 -26.87 -21.76 -13.70
C GLN A 502 -28.29 -22.19 -14.05
N PHE A 503 -28.81 -21.68 -15.15
CA PHE A 503 -30.10 -22.06 -15.72
C PHE A 503 -29.89 -22.85 -17.01
N GLY A 504 -30.60 -23.97 -17.16
CA GLY A 504 -30.69 -24.66 -18.44
C GLY A 504 -31.40 -23.81 -19.50
N PHE A 505 -31.30 -24.22 -20.78
CA PHE A 505 -32.01 -23.53 -21.85
C PHE A 505 -33.53 -23.71 -21.70
N GLU A 506 -34.28 -22.63 -21.84
CA GLU A 506 -35.74 -22.68 -21.79
C GLU A 506 -36.36 -21.52 -22.58
N ARG A 507 -37.37 -21.83 -23.41
CA ARG A 507 -38.10 -20.85 -24.22
C ARG A 507 -39.21 -20.16 -23.41
N GLY A 508 -39.20 -18.82 -23.37
CA GLY A 508 -40.33 -18.01 -22.87
C GLY A 508 -40.57 -18.01 -21.36
N SER A 509 -39.81 -18.78 -20.57
CA SER A 509 -40.05 -18.89 -19.13
C SER A 509 -39.36 -17.83 -18.27
N ILE A 510 -40.02 -17.51 -17.17
CA ILE A 510 -39.55 -16.57 -16.14
C ILE A 510 -38.43 -17.26 -15.36
N ARG A 511 -37.20 -16.84 -15.62
CA ARG A 511 -36.03 -17.17 -14.80
C ARG A 511 -35.91 -16.07 -13.76
N SER A 512 -36.06 -16.41 -12.49
CA SER A 512 -35.93 -15.44 -11.41
C SER A 512 -34.83 -15.87 -10.44
N VAL A 513 -34.03 -14.89 -10.01
CA VAL A 513 -33.11 -15.04 -8.88
C VAL A 513 -33.41 -13.87 -7.96
N THR A 514 -33.70 -14.16 -6.70
CA THR A 514 -34.05 -13.16 -5.69
C THR A 514 -33.27 -13.40 -4.42
N TRP A 515 -32.86 -12.31 -3.76
CA TRP A 515 -32.30 -12.37 -2.42
C TRP A 515 -33.40 -12.09 -1.42
N LYS A 516 -33.52 -12.95 -0.41
CA LYS A 516 -34.41 -12.77 0.73
C LYS A 516 -33.58 -12.66 2.00
N ARG A 517 -33.89 -11.67 2.83
CA ARG A 517 -33.30 -11.52 4.15
C ARG A 517 -34.31 -12.06 5.17
N ASN A 518 -34.04 -13.25 5.70
CA ASN A 518 -34.91 -13.84 6.70
C ASN A 518 -34.42 -13.43 8.10
N ASN A 519 -35.21 -12.62 8.79
CA ASN A 519 -35.00 -12.27 10.20
C ASN A 519 -36.09 -12.95 11.05
N LYS A 520 -35.84 -13.17 12.34
CA LYS A 520 -36.83 -13.75 13.27
C LYS A 520 -38.13 -12.93 13.37
N GLU A 521 -38.11 -11.67 12.93
CA GLU A 521 -39.27 -10.76 12.89
C GLU A 521 -39.95 -10.67 11.51
N ASN A 522 -39.55 -11.50 10.54
CA ASN A 522 -40.25 -11.73 9.26
C ASN A 522 -40.52 -10.47 8.41
N ILE A 523 -39.56 -9.55 8.34
CA ILE A 523 -39.61 -8.38 7.44
C ILE A 523 -38.80 -8.70 6.17
N ASP A 524 -39.48 -8.94 5.06
CA ASP A 524 -38.89 -9.06 3.72
C ASP A 524 -38.42 -7.66 3.24
N GLU A 525 -37.30 -7.19 3.78
CA GLU A 525 -36.72 -5.91 3.40
C GLU A 525 -36.03 -6.01 2.04
N LYS A 526 -36.39 -5.11 1.11
CA LYS A 526 -35.94 -5.15 -0.28
C LYS A 526 -34.50 -4.65 -0.41
N LEU A 527 -33.54 -5.57 -0.34
CA LEU A 527 -32.12 -5.30 -0.58
C LEU A 527 -31.88 -4.66 -1.96
N ASN A 528 -30.91 -3.74 -2.04
CA ASN A 528 -30.41 -3.20 -3.30
C ASN A 528 -29.76 -4.33 -4.11
N GLN A 529 -30.39 -4.70 -5.21
CA GLN A 529 -30.06 -5.89 -6.02
C GLN A 529 -29.61 -5.49 -7.41
N LYS A 530 -28.53 -6.11 -7.88
CA LYS A 530 -28.03 -5.97 -9.25
C LYS A 530 -27.86 -7.34 -9.87
N THR A 531 -28.57 -7.59 -10.97
CA THR A 531 -28.42 -8.81 -11.76
C THR A 531 -27.47 -8.54 -12.92
N SER A 532 -26.49 -9.43 -13.09
CA SER A 532 -25.63 -9.46 -14.28
C SER A 532 -25.79 -10.81 -14.97
N VAL A 533 -26.04 -10.77 -16.28
CA VAL A 533 -26.31 -11.94 -17.11
C VAL A 533 -25.04 -12.29 -17.86
N TYR A 534 -24.48 -13.49 -17.64
CA TYR A 534 -23.32 -13.98 -18.35
C TYR A 534 -23.68 -15.16 -19.27
N ALA A 535 -23.15 -15.06 -20.50
CA ALA A 535 -23.18 -16.04 -21.59
C ALA A 535 -24.56 -16.48 -22.11
N LYS A 536 -24.72 -16.32 -23.43
CA LYS A 536 -25.82 -16.82 -24.27
C LYS A 536 -25.27 -18.02 -25.04
N GLY A 537 -25.58 -19.24 -24.60
CA GLY A 537 -25.12 -20.47 -25.26
C GLY A 537 -26.18 -21.58 -25.22
N LEU A 538 -26.03 -22.60 -26.06
CA LEU A 538 -26.97 -23.74 -26.13
C LEU A 538 -27.07 -24.53 -24.82
N LYS A 539 -26.06 -24.46 -23.94
CA LYS A 539 -26.05 -25.16 -22.65
C LYS A 539 -26.79 -24.43 -21.53
N GLY A 540 -27.32 -23.23 -21.78
CA GLY A 540 -28.00 -22.41 -20.78
C GLY A 540 -27.31 -21.07 -20.51
N HIS A 541 -27.72 -20.40 -19.43
CA HIS A 541 -27.25 -19.07 -19.03
C HIS A 541 -26.76 -19.12 -17.58
N ILE A 542 -25.74 -18.32 -17.25
CA ILE A 542 -25.32 -18.11 -15.86
C ILE A 542 -25.75 -16.70 -15.45
N LEU A 543 -26.61 -16.62 -14.43
CA LEU A 543 -27.05 -15.36 -13.84
C LEU A 543 -26.27 -15.13 -12.56
N LEU A 544 -25.53 -14.02 -12.49
CA LEU A 544 -24.90 -13.56 -11.26
C LEU A 544 -25.78 -12.48 -10.64
N HIS A 545 -26.44 -12.83 -9.54
CA HIS A 545 -27.31 -11.93 -8.79
C HIS A 545 -26.60 -11.44 -7.52
N VAL A 546 -26.41 -10.13 -7.40
CA VAL A 546 -25.66 -9.53 -6.30
C VAL A 546 -26.57 -8.64 -5.45
N ALA A 547 -26.64 -8.90 -4.14
CA ALA A 547 -27.24 -8.00 -3.17
C ALA A 547 -26.16 -7.19 -2.46
N LYS A 548 -26.38 -5.89 -2.28
CA LYS A 548 -25.45 -5.00 -1.59
C LYS A 548 -26.05 -4.53 -0.27
N LEU A 549 -25.33 -4.77 0.81
CA LEU A 549 -25.52 -4.13 2.11
C LEU A 549 -24.68 -2.85 2.14
N GLU A 550 -25.31 -1.71 2.40
CA GLU A 550 -24.61 -0.42 2.49
C GLU A 550 -23.76 -0.33 3.76
N GLU A 551 -24.34 -0.75 4.88
CA GLU A 551 -23.65 -0.89 6.15
C GLU A 551 -24.12 -2.18 6.83
N VAL A 552 -23.19 -3.02 7.27
CA VAL A 552 -23.51 -4.23 8.04
C VAL A 552 -23.90 -3.84 9.47
N SER A 553 -25.14 -4.10 9.84
CA SER A 553 -25.74 -3.85 11.15
C SER A 553 -25.64 -5.08 12.08
N GLU A 554 -25.97 -4.90 13.35
CA GLU A 554 -26.03 -6.01 14.32
C GLU A 554 -27.11 -7.04 13.97
N MET A 555 -28.20 -6.58 13.35
CA MET A 555 -29.29 -7.44 12.88
C MET A 555 -28.83 -8.35 11.73
N ASP A 556 -27.89 -7.90 10.90
CA ASP A 556 -27.37 -8.70 9.79
C ASP A 556 -26.61 -9.96 10.26
N PHE A 557 -25.94 -9.90 11.42
CA PHE A 557 -25.28 -11.06 12.02
C PHE A 557 -26.25 -12.11 12.57
N ARG A 558 -27.50 -11.73 12.81
CA ARG A 558 -28.58 -12.63 13.28
C ARG A 558 -29.53 -13.04 12.16
N SER A 559 -29.38 -12.46 10.97
CA SER A 559 -30.22 -12.71 9.81
C SER A 559 -29.63 -13.81 8.93
N ASN A 560 -30.52 -14.54 8.24
CA ASN A 560 -30.14 -15.49 7.21
C ASN A 560 -30.39 -14.86 5.83
N PHE A 561 -29.36 -14.80 4.98
CA PHE A 561 -29.49 -14.29 3.62
C PHE A 561 -29.70 -15.45 2.66
N THR A 562 -30.91 -15.59 2.12
CA THR A 562 -31.28 -16.69 1.24
C THR A 562 -31.30 -16.23 -0.21
N CYS A 563 -30.46 -16.84 -1.06
CA CYS A 563 -30.60 -16.76 -2.50
C CYS A 563 -31.64 -17.80 -2.96
N PHE A 564 -32.69 -17.32 -3.62
CA PHE A 564 -33.77 -18.14 -4.17
C PHE A 564 -33.76 -18.03 -5.70
N ALA A 565 -33.63 -19.17 -6.38
CA ALA A 565 -33.66 -19.25 -7.84
C ALA A 565 -34.83 -20.12 -8.30
N GLN A 566 -35.51 -19.72 -9.38
CA GLN A 566 -36.67 -20.44 -9.92
C GLN A 566 -36.69 -20.44 -11.45
N ASN A 567 -37.03 -21.59 -12.02
CA ASN A 567 -37.44 -21.76 -13.42
C ASN A 567 -38.81 -22.47 -13.48
N SER A 568 -39.28 -22.85 -14.68
CA SER A 568 -40.56 -23.57 -14.82
C SER A 568 -40.55 -24.97 -14.23
N VAL A 569 -39.38 -25.60 -14.13
CA VAL A 569 -39.21 -26.98 -13.67
C VAL A 569 -39.21 -27.07 -12.15
N GLY A 570 -38.62 -26.08 -11.47
CA GLY A 570 -38.55 -26.06 -10.01
C GLY A 570 -37.77 -24.88 -9.45
N ASN A 571 -37.41 -24.99 -8.17
CA ASN A 571 -36.68 -23.98 -7.42
C ASN A 571 -35.39 -24.54 -6.80
N ALA A 572 -34.48 -23.63 -6.44
CA ALA A 572 -33.27 -23.93 -5.70
C ALA A 572 -33.02 -22.81 -4.68
N THR A 573 -32.50 -23.18 -3.52
CA THR A 573 -32.22 -22.24 -2.42
C THR A 573 -30.83 -22.45 -1.84
N ALA A 574 -30.19 -21.36 -1.45
CA ALA A 574 -28.93 -21.38 -0.74
C ALA A 574 -28.83 -20.20 0.23
N VAL A 575 -28.09 -20.37 1.33
CA VAL A 575 -28.11 -19.45 2.48
C VAL A 575 -26.70 -18.99 2.84
N ILE A 576 -26.54 -17.69 3.10
CA ILE A 576 -25.34 -17.07 3.67
C ILE A 576 -25.67 -16.61 5.10
N GLN A 577 -24.81 -16.98 6.05
CA GLN A 577 -24.83 -16.48 7.42
C GLN A 577 -23.59 -15.64 7.70
N LEU A 578 -23.76 -14.47 8.31
CA LEU A 578 -22.63 -13.58 8.60
C LEU A 578 -21.98 -13.93 9.93
N LYS A 579 -20.65 -13.99 9.96
CA LYS A 579 -19.85 -14.15 11.18
C LYS A 579 -19.06 -12.88 11.46
N ARG A 580 -19.10 -12.42 12.72
CA ARG A 580 -18.37 -11.20 13.12
C ARG A 580 -16.86 -11.42 13.03
N LYS A 581 -16.18 -10.56 12.28
CA LYS A 581 -14.72 -10.53 12.19
C LYS A 581 -14.11 -9.99 13.48
N ARG A 582 -13.30 -10.81 14.17
CA ARG A 582 -12.66 -10.43 15.45
C ARG A 582 -11.37 -9.64 15.16
N ARG A 583 -11.29 -8.38 15.59
CA ARG A 583 -10.04 -7.59 15.48
C ARG A 583 -9.09 -7.96 16.61
N VAL A 584 -7.80 -8.11 16.28
CA VAL A 584 -6.67 -8.34 17.22
C VAL A 584 -6.36 -7.09 18.09
N PHE A 585 -7.28 -6.13 18.15
CA PHE A 585 -7.10 -4.83 18.81
C PHE A 585 -6.85 -4.96 20.32
N LEU A 586 -7.45 -5.97 20.97
CA LEU A 586 -7.21 -6.23 22.39
C LEU A 586 -5.77 -6.66 22.68
N LEU A 587 -5.15 -7.42 21.78
CA LEU A 587 -3.75 -7.81 21.92
C LEU A 587 -2.82 -6.60 21.70
N TYR A 588 -3.16 -5.73 20.75
CA TYR A 588 -2.42 -4.48 20.51
C TYR A 588 -2.47 -3.53 21.73
N ILE A 589 -3.65 -3.37 22.35
CA ILE A 589 -3.79 -2.56 23.58
C ILE A 589 -2.94 -3.15 24.71
N LEU A 590 -3.01 -4.47 24.94
CA LEU A 590 -2.25 -5.12 26.01
C LEU A 590 -0.74 -4.95 25.83
N CYS A 591 -0.22 -5.15 24.62
CA CYS A 591 1.20 -5.00 24.31
C CYS A 591 1.67 -3.53 24.41
N SER A 592 0.82 -2.58 24.03
CA SER A 592 1.12 -1.15 24.19
C SER A 592 1.18 -0.75 25.67
N ALA A 593 0.27 -1.26 26.50
CA ALA A 593 0.24 -0.98 27.94
C ALA A 593 1.49 -1.54 28.66
N ILE A 594 1.92 -2.75 28.31
CA ILE A 594 3.14 -3.36 28.89
C ILE A 594 4.39 -2.58 28.48
N SER A 595 4.46 -2.12 27.23
CA SER A 595 5.61 -1.34 26.74
C SER A 595 5.72 0.01 27.46
N ILE A 596 4.58 0.67 27.71
CA ILE A 596 4.52 1.92 28.47
C ILE A 596 5.00 1.69 29.91
N LEU A 597 4.51 0.65 30.59
CA LEU A 597 4.91 0.32 31.96
C LEU A 597 6.43 0.09 32.07
N PHE A 598 7.01 -0.68 31.14
CA PHE A 598 8.44 -0.94 31.12
C PHE A 598 9.27 0.33 30.87
N ALA A 599 8.82 1.20 29.96
CA ALA A 599 9.46 2.49 29.72
C ALA A 599 9.47 3.37 30.98
N PHE A 600 8.33 3.46 31.69
CA PHE A 600 8.23 4.20 32.96
C PHE A 600 9.18 3.67 34.04
N LEU A 601 9.24 2.34 34.21
CA LEU A 601 10.14 1.71 35.18
C LEU A 601 11.61 1.98 34.83
N SER A 602 11.99 1.84 33.56
CA SER A 602 13.37 2.11 33.09
C SER A 602 13.77 3.57 33.29
N CYS A 603 12.89 4.52 32.96
CA CYS A 603 13.12 5.95 33.12
C CYS A 603 13.30 6.32 34.60
N THR A 604 12.48 5.73 35.46
CA THR A 604 12.57 5.92 36.91
C THR A 604 13.93 5.43 37.43
N ILE A 605 14.34 4.21 37.07
CA ILE A 605 15.65 3.66 37.46
C ILE A 605 16.81 4.54 36.97
N PHE A 606 16.72 5.04 35.74
CA PHE A 606 17.73 5.92 35.15
C PHE A 606 17.85 7.24 35.92
N ILE A 607 16.73 7.88 36.24
CA ILE A 607 16.71 9.10 37.06
C ILE A 607 17.33 8.83 38.44
N TYR A 608 17.01 7.72 39.08
CA TYR A 608 17.59 7.36 40.38
C TYR A 608 19.11 7.09 40.31
N GLN A 609 19.62 6.48 39.23
CA GLN A 609 21.04 6.20 39.09
C GLN A 609 21.87 7.47 38.83
N HIS A 610 21.34 8.41 38.04
CA HIS A 610 22.07 9.59 37.55
C HIS A 610 21.61 10.92 38.16
N TRP A 611 20.84 10.91 39.25
CA TRP A 611 20.24 12.13 39.82
C TRP A 611 21.25 13.23 40.16
N ILE A 612 22.46 12.89 40.64
CA ILE A 612 23.51 13.88 40.95
C ILE A 612 23.98 14.58 39.66
N GLU A 613 24.14 13.85 38.56
CA GLU A 613 24.56 14.40 37.27
C GLU A 613 23.47 15.29 36.67
N ILE A 614 22.19 14.87 36.78
CA ILE A 614 21.04 15.66 36.34
C ILE A 614 20.93 16.97 37.14
N VAL A 615 21.13 16.92 38.46
CA VAL A 615 21.08 18.10 39.33
C VAL A 615 22.27 19.04 39.06
N LEU A 616 23.48 18.52 38.88
CA LEU A 616 24.66 19.31 38.50
C LEU A 616 24.45 19.98 37.14
N MET A 617 23.89 19.26 36.17
CA MET A 617 23.52 19.79 34.86
C MET A 617 22.46 20.89 34.94
N TYR A 618 21.40 20.68 35.73
CA TYR A 618 20.35 21.68 35.94
C TYR A 618 20.92 22.96 36.60
N ARG A 619 21.78 22.81 37.63
CA ARG A 619 22.46 23.93 38.27
C ARG A 619 23.37 24.69 37.31
N SER A 620 24.13 23.99 36.47
CA SER A 620 25.02 24.63 35.48
C SER A 620 24.26 25.43 34.41
N TYR A 621 23.02 25.05 34.09
CA TYR A 621 22.23 25.68 33.03
C TYR A 621 21.37 26.84 33.55
N LEU A 622 20.81 26.73 34.76
CA LEU A 622 19.82 27.67 35.27
C LEU A 622 20.38 28.69 36.27
N VAL A 623 21.51 28.41 36.92
CA VAL A 623 22.14 29.32 37.90
C VAL A 623 23.24 30.10 37.20
N HIS A 624 22.98 31.38 36.91
CA HIS A 624 24.03 32.29 36.45
C HIS A 624 25.15 32.38 37.49
N ASN A 625 26.39 32.33 36.99
CA ASN A 625 27.65 32.30 37.73
C ASN A 625 27.64 33.09 39.03
N GLU A 626 27.73 32.38 40.17
CA GLU A 626 28.04 32.99 41.47
C GLU A 626 29.44 33.63 41.48
N THR A 627 30.30 33.29 40.51
CA THR A 627 31.73 33.66 40.47
C THR A 627 32.06 35.00 39.82
N THR A 628 31.15 35.58 39.06
CA THR A 628 31.35 36.88 38.41
C THR A 628 30.90 38.02 39.31
N GLY A 629 31.84 38.66 40.01
CA GLY A 629 31.64 39.97 40.67
C GLY A 629 31.55 39.98 42.20
N ASP A 630 31.92 38.91 42.91
CA ASP A 630 31.80 38.83 44.38
C ASP A 630 33.05 39.25 45.17
N GLY A 631 34.15 39.60 44.49
CA GLY A 631 35.40 40.08 45.11
C GLY A 631 36.21 39.00 45.85
N LYS A 632 35.84 37.72 45.75
CA LYS A 632 36.56 36.60 46.36
C LYS A 632 37.55 35.99 45.39
N GLU A 633 38.79 35.83 45.85
CA GLU A 633 39.90 35.35 45.03
C GLU A 633 39.92 33.82 44.88
N PHE A 634 39.49 33.08 45.91
CA PHE A 634 39.60 31.63 45.96
C PHE A 634 38.22 30.94 46.01
N ASP A 635 38.11 29.79 45.36
CA ASP A 635 36.91 28.97 45.37
C ASP A 635 36.77 28.16 46.66
N ALA A 636 37.90 27.70 47.21
CA ALA A 636 37.92 27.06 48.53
C ALA A 636 39.26 27.25 49.26
N PHE A 637 39.20 27.52 50.57
CA PHE A 637 40.33 27.41 51.50
C PHE A 637 40.45 25.96 52.00
N VAL A 638 41.65 25.40 52.06
CA VAL A 638 41.90 24.02 52.51
C VAL A 638 42.71 24.02 53.80
N SER A 639 42.22 23.34 54.83
CA SER A 639 42.89 23.16 56.13
C SER A 639 43.09 21.67 56.41
N TYR A 640 44.30 21.28 56.82
CA TYR A 640 44.70 19.90 57.10
C TYR A 640 45.69 19.84 58.28
N ALA A 641 45.93 18.64 58.82
CA ALA A 641 46.87 18.45 59.92
C ALA A 641 48.30 18.29 59.39
N LYS A 642 49.24 19.03 59.98
CA LYS A 642 50.67 18.81 59.76
C LYS A 642 51.13 17.63 60.62
N SER A 643 51.72 16.61 60.00
CA SER A 643 52.31 15.49 60.71
C SER A 643 53.82 15.70 60.85
N ASP A 644 54.32 15.89 62.06
CA ASP A 644 55.74 16.11 62.34
C ASP A 644 56.62 14.84 62.29
N SER A 645 56.05 13.68 61.93
CA SER A 645 56.77 12.41 61.92
C SER A 645 57.17 11.98 60.51
N SER A 646 58.42 12.27 60.15
CA SER A 646 59.16 11.49 59.16
C SER A 646 59.36 10.08 59.69
N GLU A 647 58.43 9.17 59.41
CA GLU A 647 58.63 7.70 59.30
C GLU A 647 57.28 6.98 59.31
N SER A 648 56.93 6.30 58.20
CA SER A 648 56.50 4.90 58.21
C SER A 648 56.07 4.44 56.82
N ASP A 649 56.65 3.32 56.40
CA ASP A 649 56.26 2.48 55.28
C ASP A 649 54.81 1.97 55.44
N SER A 650 53.84 2.65 54.83
CA SER A 650 52.53 2.02 54.59
C SER A 650 51.95 2.43 53.24
N ALA A 651 51.29 1.48 52.58
CA ALA A 651 50.69 1.60 51.24
C ALA A 651 49.47 2.54 51.18
N PHE A 652 49.32 3.47 52.13
CA PHE A 652 48.20 4.39 52.27
C PHE A 652 48.66 5.82 52.00
N ILE A 653 47.81 6.61 51.35
CA ILE A 653 48.05 8.04 51.07
C ILE A 653 48.04 8.78 52.41
N SER A 654 49.11 9.52 52.74
CA SER A 654 49.16 10.39 53.92
C SER A 654 48.19 11.57 53.78
N GLU A 655 47.76 12.15 54.90
CA GLU A 655 46.84 13.29 54.90
C GLU A 655 47.41 14.50 54.14
N GLU A 656 48.69 14.76 54.34
CA GLU A 656 49.43 15.81 53.64
C GLU A 656 49.48 15.56 52.13
N LYS A 657 49.78 14.33 51.70
CA LYS A 657 49.77 13.96 50.27
C LYS A 657 48.38 14.07 49.65
N PHE A 658 47.34 13.74 50.43
CA PHE A 658 45.95 13.92 50.00
C PHE A 658 45.60 15.41 49.80
N ALA A 659 46.02 16.28 50.72
CA ALA A 659 45.72 17.71 50.69
C ALA A 659 46.53 18.48 49.62
N LEU A 660 47.80 18.14 49.42
CA LEU A 660 48.73 18.88 48.56
C LEU A 660 48.83 18.36 47.12
N GLU A 661 48.63 17.06 46.89
CA GLU A 661 48.72 16.46 45.55
C GLU A 661 47.34 16.08 45.03
N LEU A 662 46.64 15.17 45.72
CA LEU A 662 45.42 14.56 45.19
C LEU A 662 44.24 15.53 45.08
N LEU A 663 44.05 16.39 46.09
CA LEU A 663 42.95 17.34 46.12
C LEU A 663 43.11 18.44 45.05
N PRO A 664 44.28 19.08 44.87
CA PRO A 664 44.54 19.98 43.75
C PRO A 664 44.46 19.31 42.38
N ASP A 665 45.01 18.10 42.23
CA ASP A 665 44.94 17.35 40.97
C ASP A 665 43.52 17.09 40.50
N VAL A 666 42.58 16.90 41.42
CA VAL A 666 41.18 16.70 41.05
C VAL A 666 40.44 18.03 40.94
N LEU A 667 40.51 18.91 41.94
CA LEU A 667 39.68 20.12 41.96
C LEU A 667 40.22 21.25 41.07
N GLU A 668 41.54 21.46 41.02
CA GLU A 668 42.15 22.51 40.19
C GLU A 668 42.35 22.02 38.76
N ASN A 669 43.00 20.87 38.56
CA ASN A 669 43.33 20.39 37.22
C ASN A 669 42.12 19.79 36.47
N ASN A 670 41.29 18.96 37.13
CA ASN A 670 40.14 18.32 36.44
C ASN A 670 38.85 19.15 36.48
N TYR A 671 38.62 19.96 37.53
CA TYR A 671 37.38 20.74 37.70
C TYR A 671 37.56 22.27 37.61
N GLY A 672 38.79 22.78 37.55
CA GLY A 672 39.08 24.20 37.32
C GLY A 672 38.80 25.13 38.50
N TYR A 673 38.71 24.61 39.73
CA TYR A 673 38.60 25.43 40.94
C TYR A 673 39.94 26.06 41.30
N LYS A 674 39.92 27.22 41.97
CA LYS A 674 41.12 27.82 42.57
C LYS A 674 41.13 27.55 44.08
N LEU A 675 42.02 26.69 44.57
CA LEU A 675 42.15 26.42 46.01
C LEU A 675 43.14 27.40 46.64
N CYS A 676 42.93 27.72 47.92
CA CYS A 676 43.89 28.39 48.78
C CYS A 676 44.42 27.38 49.78
N ILE A 677 45.69 27.02 49.64
CA ILE A 677 46.44 26.17 50.58
C ILE A 677 47.46 27.07 51.27
N LEU A 678 47.40 27.10 52.61
CA LEU A 678 48.17 28.05 53.42
C LEU A 678 49.67 28.03 53.12
N GLU A 679 50.24 26.85 52.93
CA GLU A 679 51.67 26.61 52.70
C GLU A 679 52.14 26.99 51.29
N ARG A 680 51.22 27.06 50.33
CA ARG A 680 51.52 27.30 48.91
C ARG A 680 51.19 28.72 48.47
N ASP A 681 50.03 29.22 48.90
CA ASP A 681 49.39 30.39 48.30
C ASP A 681 49.50 31.66 49.15
N ILE A 682 50.00 31.56 50.39
CA ILE A 682 50.19 32.71 51.29
C ILE A 682 51.69 32.96 51.52
N LEU A 683 52.13 34.19 51.29
CA LEU A 683 53.53 34.60 51.51
C LEU A 683 53.80 34.78 53.01
N PRO A 684 54.88 34.21 53.56
CA PRO A 684 55.22 34.37 54.98
C PRO A 684 55.64 35.81 55.29
N GLY A 685 54.98 36.47 56.26
CA GLY A 685 55.38 37.81 56.69
C GLY A 685 54.46 38.53 57.67
N GLY A 686 53.22 38.07 57.86
CA GLY A 686 52.24 38.62 58.80
C GLY A 686 52.00 37.74 60.03
N ALA A 687 51.01 38.13 60.84
CA ALA A 687 50.56 37.32 61.97
C ALA A 687 49.71 36.14 61.45
N TYR A 688 50.13 34.90 61.75
CA TYR A 688 49.49 33.66 61.29
C TYR A 688 47.96 33.64 61.49
N THR A 689 47.46 34.18 62.62
CA THR A 689 46.02 34.23 62.89
C THR A 689 45.25 35.13 61.92
N ASP A 690 45.85 36.25 61.53
CA ASP A 690 45.21 37.25 60.66
C ASP A 690 45.27 36.81 59.20
N GLU A 691 46.34 36.13 58.81
CA GLU A 691 46.49 35.53 57.48
C GLU A 691 45.45 34.43 57.23
N VAL A 692 45.25 33.52 58.18
CA VAL A 692 44.23 32.46 58.10
C VAL A 692 42.83 33.06 57.95
N VAL A 693 42.48 34.05 58.78
CA VAL A 693 41.16 34.71 58.71
C VAL A 693 40.98 35.45 57.38
N THR A 694 42.03 36.09 56.87
CA THR A 694 42.00 36.80 55.58
C THR A 694 41.80 35.82 54.42
N ALA A 695 42.53 34.71 54.41
CA ALA A 695 42.39 33.64 53.41
C ALA A 695 40.99 33.01 53.41
N ILE A 696 40.43 32.79 54.61
CA ILE A 696 39.05 32.32 54.78
C ILE A 696 38.05 33.32 54.19
N ARG A 697 38.21 34.62 54.46
CA ARG A 697 37.31 35.67 53.95
C ARG A 697 37.41 35.85 52.43
N GLN A 698 38.58 35.63 51.85
CA GLN A 698 38.82 35.62 50.41
C GLN A 698 38.31 34.34 49.71
N SER A 699 37.83 33.35 50.47
CA SER A 699 37.36 32.06 49.95
C SER A 699 35.84 31.89 49.98
N ARG A 700 35.28 31.19 48.99
CA ARG A 700 33.83 30.91 48.90
C ARG A 700 33.41 29.67 49.70
N ARG A 701 34.31 28.69 49.80
CA ARG A 701 34.15 27.46 50.58
C ARG A 701 35.35 27.27 51.50
N ILE A 702 35.16 26.46 52.53
CA ILE A 702 36.25 26.02 53.40
C ILE A 702 36.18 24.50 53.45
N ILE A 703 37.26 23.83 53.06
CA ILE A 703 37.44 22.38 53.09
C ILE A 703 38.33 22.05 54.28
N ILE A 704 37.84 21.22 55.20
CA ILE A 704 38.58 20.83 56.40
C ILE A 704 38.77 19.33 56.38
N ILE A 705 40.02 18.89 56.36
CA ILE A 705 40.39 17.48 56.34
C ILE A 705 40.55 17.04 57.79
N LEU A 706 39.61 16.23 58.26
CA LEU A 706 39.54 15.77 59.64
C LEU A 706 40.26 14.44 59.82
N SER A 707 41.26 14.45 60.69
CA SER A 707 41.99 13.29 61.17
C SER A 707 42.18 13.37 62.70
N PRO A 708 42.63 12.30 63.36
CA PRO A 708 43.02 12.35 64.76
C PRO A 708 44.03 13.47 65.05
N ALA A 709 45.03 13.66 64.16
CA ALA A 709 46.06 14.69 64.29
C ALA A 709 45.49 16.11 64.11
N TYR A 710 44.48 16.29 63.26
CA TYR A 710 43.82 17.59 63.08
C TYR A 710 43.11 18.04 64.36
N VAL A 711 42.41 17.11 65.01
CA VAL A 711 41.54 17.40 66.15
C VAL A 711 42.34 17.57 67.45
N SER A 712 43.48 16.89 67.59
CA SER A 712 44.39 17.06 68.73
C SER A 712 45.47 18.12 68.52
N GLY A 713 45.69 18.56 67.27
CA GLY A 713 46.75 19.47 66.88
C GLY A 713 46.37 20.96 66.89
N PRO A 714 47.33 21.84 66.55
CA PRO A 714 47.13 23.29 66.53
C PRO A 714 46.17 23.75 65.42
N SER A 715 46.00 22.96 64.35
CA SER A 715 45.09 23.25 63.23
C SER A 715 43.62 23.37 63.66
N ILE A 716 43.25 22.92 64.86
CA ILE A 716 41.89 23.11 65.41
C ILE A 716 41.49 24.59 65.50
N PHE A 717 42.46 25.49 65.64
CA PHE A 717 42.24 26.94 65.60
C PHE A 717 41.71 27.39 64.24
N GLU A 718 42.21 26.82 63.14
CA GLU A 718 41.75 27.14 61.78
C GLU A 718 40.27 26.73 61.59
N LEU A 719 39.87 25.56 62.11
CA LEU A 719 38.46 25.14 62.12
C LEU A 719 37.60 26.08 62.97
N GLN A 720 38.08 26.52 64.13
CA GLN A 720 37.34 27.47 64.96
C GLN A 720 37.17 28.83 64.25
N ALA A 721 38.23 29.34 63.62
CA ALA A 721 38.18 30.56 62.81
C ALA A 721 37.23 30.42 61.62
N ALA A 722 37.27 29.28 60.92
CA ALA A 722 36.38 28.97 59.80
C ALA A 722 34.91 28.95 60.21
N VAL A 723 34.57 28.30 61.33
CA VAL A 723 33.19 28.26 61.83
C VAL A 723 32.70 29.65 62.21
N ASN A 724 33.52 30.44 62.90
CA ASN A 724 33.15 31.81 63.27
C ASN A 724 32.94 32.69 62.03
N CYS A 725 33.85 32.63 61.05
CA CYS A 725 33.71 33.38 59.80
C CYS A 725 32.46 32.96 59.00
N ALA A 726 32.08 31.68 59.00
CA ALA A 726 30.87 31.22 58.32
C ALA A 726 29.57 31.53 59.08
N LEU A 727 29.65 31.74 60.39
CA LEU A 727 28.53 32.27 61.17
C LEU A 727 28.31 33.77 60.88
N GLU A 728 29.39 34.52 60.63
CA GLU A 728 29.35 35.94 60.24
C GLU A 728 28.91 36.12 58.77
N ASP A 729 29.59 35.47 57.82
CA ASP A 729 29.28 35.50 56.39
C ASP A 729 28.56 34.23 55.94
N LYS A 730 27.23 34.32 55.82
CA LYS A 730 26.38 33.23 55.32
C LYS A 730 26.73 32.75 53.90
N LYS A 731 27.54 33.48 53.14
CA LYS A 731 28.02 33.06 51.81
C LYS A 731 29.15 32.02 51.91
N ILE A 732 29.90 31.99 53.01
CA ILE A 732 30.94 30.99 53.24
C ILE A 732 30.30 29.71 53.75
N LYS A 733 30.65 28.57 53.13
CA LYS A 733 30.15 27.25 53.54
C LYS A 733 31.32 26.31 53.82
N LEU A 734 31.22 25.57 54.92
CA LEU A 734 32.20 24.57 55.32
C LEU A 734 31.84 23.20 54.76
N VAL A 735 32.86 22.47 54.32
CA VAL A 735 32.81 21.08 53.88
C VAL A 735 33.82 20.30 54.70
N LEU A 736 33.34 19.34 55.49
CA LEU A 736 34.20 18.50 56.31
C LEU A 736 34.52 17.22 55.54
N ILE A 737 35.80 16.86 55.43
CA ILE A 737 36.24 15.58 54.87
C ILE A 737 36.74 14.72 56.02
N LYS A 738 36.00 13.66 56.37
CA LYS A 738 36.45 12.70 57.38
C LYS A 738 37.48 11.78 56.72
N PHE A 739 38.77 12.11 56.91
CA PHE A 739 39.90 11.38 56.33
C PHE A 739 40.20 10.10 57.11
N GLN A 740 40.18 10.19 58.45
CA GLN A 740 40.32 9.07 59.36
C GLN A 740 39.27 9.13 60.47
N ALA A 741 38.99 7.98 61.10
CA ALA A 741 38.11 7.95 62.26
C ALA A 741 38.84 8.52 63.49
N PHE A 742 38.19 9.45 64.19
CA PHE A 742 38.68 10.04 65.42
C PHE A 742 37.54 10.07 66.45
N GLN A 743 37.89 10.15 67.73
CA GLN A 743 36.95 10.30 68.83
C GLN A 743 36.86 11.78 69.23
N GLU A 744 35.64 12.31 69.39
CA GLU A 744 35.42 13.69 69.84
C GLU A 744 35.96 13.84 71.28
N SER A 745 37.03 14.63 71.46
CA SER A 745 37.55 14.95 72.79
C SER A 745 36.62 15.92 73.54
N GLU A 746 36.49 15.74 74.87
CA GLU A 746 35.74 16.68 75.71
C GLU A 746 36.36 18.08 75.76
N THR A 747 37.64 18.23 75.38
CA THR A 747 38.38 19.51 75.36
C THR A 747 38.07 20.43 74.18
N LEU A 748 37.29 19.98 73.19
CA LEU A 748 36.95 20.78 72.00
C LEU A 748 36.04 21.98 72.34
N PRO A 749 36.25 23.15 71.70
CA PRO A 749 35.37 24.30 71.86
C PRO A 749 33.89 23.97 71.56
N PRO A 750 32.92 24.50 72.34
CA PRO A 750 31.50 24.16 72.15
C PRO A 750 30.97 24.46 70.75
N VAL A 751 31.45 25.55 70.14
CA VAL A 751 31.09 25.99 68.78
C VAL A 751 31.56 24.96 67.73
N VAL A 752 32.77 24.43 67.89
CA VAL A 752 33.33 23.41 66.99
C VAL A 752 32.61 22.07 67.15
N LYS A 753 32.33 21.62 68.39
CA LYS A 753 31.54 20.39 68.63
C LYS A 753 30.16 20.46 67.97
N LYS A 754 29.51 21.62 68.05
CA LYS A 754 28.21 21.84 67.40
C LYS A 754 28.34 21.85 65.87
N ALA A 755 29.40 22.45 65.34
CA ALA A 755 29.67 22.49 63.90
C ALA A 755 29.93 21.09 63.32
N LEU A 756 30.75 20.27 63.96
CA LEU A 756 31.05 18.89 63.52
C LEU A 756 29.78 18.01 63.40
N ARG A 757 28.76 18.27 64.22
CA ARG A 757 27.49 17.52 64.20
C ARG A 757 26.51 17.99 63.13
N ILE A 758 26.60 19.23 62.67
CA ILE A 758 25.62 19.87 61.77
C ILE A 758 26.15 19.99 60.34
N LEU A 759 27.46 20.19 60.18
CA LEU A 759 28.07 20.45 58.88
C LEU A 759 28.13 19.19 58.00
N PRO A 760 28.01 19.36 56.67
CA PRO A 760 28.10 18.25 55.73
C PRO A 760 29.49 17.60 55.82
N THR A 761 29.52 16.33 56.19
CA THR A 761 30.74 15.54 56.33
C THR A 761 30.81 14.46 55.26
N ILE A 762 31.89 14.46 54.49
CA ILE A 762 32.17 13.51 53.41
C ILE A 762 33.23 12.52 53.89
N THR A 763 32.91 11.24 53.95
CA THR A 763 33.87 10.22 54.41
C THR A 763 34.78 9.78 53.27
N TRP A 764 36.10 9.94 53.46
CA TRP A 764 37.11 9.36 52.58
C TRP A 764 37.22 7.86 52.83
N LYS A 765 37.36 7.06 51.75
CA LYS A 765 37.58 5.61 51.83
C LYS A 765 38.87 5.27 51.07
N PRO A 766 39.79 4.46 51.62
CA PRO A 766 41.03 4.09 50.93
C PRO A 766 40.82 3.37 49.59
N SER A 767 39.66 2.71 49.39
CA SER A 767 39.26 2.08 48.12
C SER A 767 38.70 3.06 47.08
N ALA A 768 38.64 4.36 47.38
CA ALA A 768 38.32 5.40 46.43
C ALA A 768 39.54 5.64 45.53
N SER A 769 39.54 5.02 44.34
CA SER A 769 40.51 5.30 43.27
C SER A 769 40.64 6.81 43.00
N SER A 770 41.84 7.24 42.62
CA SER A 770 42.19 8.59 42.12
C SER A 770 41.40 9.03 40.87
N ALA A 771 40.53 8.17 40.32
CA ALA A 771 39.71 8.48 39.17
C ALA A 771 38.64 9.55 39.52
N PRO A 772 38.58 10.68 38.79
CA PRO A 772 37.69 11.82 39.10
C PRO A 772 36.18 11.47 39.03
N ASN A 773 35.81 10.40 38.32
CA ASN A 773 34.40 10.01 38.12
C ASN A 773 33.77 9.19 39.27
N LYS A 774 34.44 9.04 40.42
CA LYS A 774 33.93 8.29 41.57
C LYS A 774 32.92 9.10 42.40
N LYS A 775 32.04 8.39 43.14
CA LYS A 775 30.96 8.99 43.95
C LYS A 775 31.46 10.04 44.95
N PHE A 776 32.64 9.86 45.53
CA PHE A 776 33.26 10.81 46.48
C PHE A 776 33.48 12.18 45.84
N TRP A 777 34.19 12.23 44.71
CA TRP A 777 34.53 13.48 44.01
C TRP A 777 33.30 14.21 43.46
N LYS A 778 32.30 13.47 42.94
CA LYS A 778 31.01 14.06 42.51
C LYS A 778 30.25 14.69 43.68
N TYR A 779 30.28 14.08 44.86
CA TYR A 779 29.66 14.61 46.05
C TYR A 779 30.41 15.83 46.61
N LEU A 780 31.75 15.81 46.57
CA LEU A 780 32.57 16.97 46.91
C LEU A 780 32.28 18.16 45.99
N CYS A 781 32.23 17.93 44.67
CA CYS A 781 31.87 18.96 43.68
C CYS A 781 30.44 19.50 43.85
N TYR A 782 29.50 18.70 44.36
CA TYR A 782 28.15 19.19 44.67
C TYR A 782 28.14 20.28 45.77
N HIS A 783 29.13 20.26 46.66
CA HIS A 783 29.29 21.24 47.74
C HIS A 783 30.20 22.44 47.37
N MET A 784 30.93 22.36 46.26
CA MET A 784 31.77 23.43 45.71
C MET A 784 30.92 24.59 45.10
N PRO A 785 31.49 25.79 44.88
CA PRO A 785 30.78 26.87 44.20
C PRO A 785 30.56 26.53 42.72
N VAL A 786 29.56 27.13 42.07
CA VAL A 786 29.32 26.88 40.64
C VAL A 786 30.34 27.65 39.81
N ASN A 787 31.30 26.95 39.20
CA ASN A 787 32.30 27.55 38.30
C ASN A 787 32.08 27.05 36.86
N THR A 788 31.86 27.96 35.91
CA THR A 788 31.61 27.64 34.48
C THR A 788 32.83 27.74 33.59
N THR A 789 34.01 28.08 34.13
CA THR A 789 35.11 28.58 33.31
C THR A 789 36.00 27.51 32.65
N LYS A 790 36.01 26.23 33.08
CA LYS A 790 36.97 25.24 32.52
C LYS A 790 36.56 23.76 32.40
N VAL A 791 35.28 23.39 32.32
CA VAL A 791 34.90 22.00 31.91
C VAL A 791 35.15 21.75 30.39
N LEU A 792 36.01 22.55 29.78
CA LEU A 792 36.36 22.58 28.36
C LEU A 792 37.89 22.38 28.24
N GLY A 793 38.34 21.13 28.32
CA GLY A 793 39.76 20.80 28.18
C GLY A 793 40.03 19.31 28.32
N GLU A 794 40.29 18.67 27.18
CA GLU A 794 40.96 17.37 27.03
C GLU A 794 40.19 16.08 27.36
N CYS A 795 39.54 15.54 26.33
CA CYS A 795 39.66 14.11 26.05
C CYS A 795 40.04 13.91 24.58
N SER A 796 41.31 13.52 24.38
CA SER A 796 41.90 13.22 23.07
C SER A 796 41.04 12.25 22.24
N LEU A 797 40.81 12.64 20.99
CA LEU A 797 40.09 11.92 19.92
C LEU A 797 40.52 10.44 19.74
N LYS A 798 41.70 10.03 20.27
CA LYS A 798 42.19 8.65 20.21
C LYS A 798 41.41 7.68 21.11
N GLY A 799 40.85 8.14 22.24
CA GLY A 799 40.05 7.29 23.13
C GLY A 799 38.64 6.97 22.58
N PHE A 800 38.16 7.81 21.66
CA PHE A 800 36.84 7.72 21.04
C PHE A 800 36.66 6.44 20.22
N PHE A 801 37.61 6.12 19.34
CA PHE A 801 37.54 4.91 18.51
C PHE A 801 37.75 3.62 19.33
N GLN A 802 38.59 3.65 20.36
CA GLN A 802 38.93 2.44 21.10
C GLN A 802 37.81 1.95 22.04
N ARG A 803 36.99 2.87 22.59
CA ARG A 803 35.82 2.52 23.42
C ARG A 803 34.60 2.11 22.59
N LEU A 804 34.39 2.74 21.43
CA LEU A 804 33.30 2.38 20.52
C LEU A 804 33.47 0.94 19.98
N PHE A 805 34.70 0.54 19.64
CA PHE A 805 34.98 -0.82 19.18
C PHE A 805 34.86 -1.89 20.30
N SER A 806 35.15 -1.54 21.56
CA SER A 806 35.04 -2.50 22.67
C SER A 806 33.61 -2.85 23.11
N LEU A 807 32.62 -2.02 22.75
CA LEU A 807 31.20 -2.22 23.09
C LEU A 807 30.39 -2.90 21.97
N VAL A 808 30.95 -2.99 20.76
CA VAL A 808 30.35 -3.69 19.61
C VAL A 808 30.88 -5.14 19.49
N HIS A 809 31.82 -5.54 20.34
CA HIS A 809 32.43 -6.88 20.33
C HIS A 809 32.36 -7.61 21.69
N ARG A 810 31.30 -7.39 22.47
CA ARG A 810 31.05 -8.18 23.69
C ARG A 810 29.63 -8.72 23.76
#